data_AF-A0A1L8DIZ9-F1
#
_entry.id   AF-A0A1L8DIZ9-F1
#
_cell.length_a   1.000
_cell.length_b   1.000
_cell.length_c   1.000
_cell.angle_alpha   90.00
_cell.angle_beta   90.00
_cell.angle_gamma   90.00
#
_symmetry.space_group_name_H-M   'P 1'
#
loop_
_entity.id
_entity.type
_entity.pdbx_description
1 polymer ?
#
loop_
_entity_poly.entity_id
_entity_poly.type
_entity_poly.pdbx_seq_one_letter_code
_entity_poly.pdbx_strand_id
1 'polypeptide(L)'
;NPTPEMFKLRALALIVIPILVFTLNWGATDGQFYNFYDEHKSEKLTWCTTNREEQWKCKNFTVALERDKALFEEDFFNVSCHQAFDKDECIILIDQEKAHITSLDPGEVFQAGRYNSLVPILQETYEGGFKNYFAVAVFKTGTMSDVYSIRDLRGKQGCFAGVGSQAGWTIPIHRLLKDGFMEIVDCNNHVKSAINFFGKSCAVNSLVNKNNPIGDNSDKLCNLCTGVVPGGKCTAQDPYAGFEGAFRCLMEVGDVAFLKHTTVQEMVNSKEFKTVKEDRFELLCPDGQKRPLGDYRQCNWGLVPSDAIVVSSAKTTEERKRIERFLLKSVELYSTKPLGDTQESINDPYNQDKRYDTNNAYNNPYDANRYTTPQYNAYNDPYSNDRFGGFGGSRYDSNRAFGYDDPFRTTTRSTTTTTTTRRPFGFYDNPFGPRNENQTRDSNDTQVYERFELFESERYGSKINLMFQDTARTFASIKEEEQNFGGYLGDNLEIIMGVRMCPVGRMTLCVTSDAEMEKCVKMKTALKAQLIKPEMICYKGHSHINCMQAIASGIADVSVLDVSDVYTGGLRYELVPFLSEVYNLGQPEYYVVAIAKEDDPSTELTYLKGKYTCHSGINTAAGWVYPLAYLISNGWIRPYGCDSIRAAAEYFSKSCVPGALSAEYNTGIPYDNMCDLCHGSSYKYCRRDASEDYYGHTGAFRCLVEGGGHVAFAKHTTVSENTGGKRREWWARNTLNDDFQLLCPDGTRGGLRDYHTCNLGKVKANAIVTRGGAAYNETQINAYINLFTYAQQFYGRKEQDAFSFSMFYSYPPYHDLIFQDATRQLKVVEPKDRRYDHYVGKDFMRARRITDCLAGGSHITVNSMQIALITVFTILSGRMLLK
;
A
#
# COMPACT_ATOMS: atom_id res chain seq x y z
N ASN A 1 -57.25 -37.60 -25.87
CA ASN A 1 -58.07 -38.80 -25.59
C ASN A 1 -58.35 -39.56 -26.88
N PRO A 2 -58.44 -40.91 -26.86
CA PRO A 2 -58.43 -41.76 -25.67
C PRO A 2 -57.32 -42.84 -25.63
N THR A 3 -57.23 -43.45 -24.45
CA THR A 3 -56.59 -44.73 -24.04
C THR A 3 -57.45 -45.93 -24.55
N PRO A 4 -57.36 -47.22 -24.09
CA PRO A 4 -56.48 -47.85 -23.07
C PRO A 4 -55.93 -49.28 -23.38
N GLU A 5 -55.02 -49.77 -22.51
CA GLU A 5 -54.84 -51.16 -21.99
C GLU A 5 -54.72 -52.37 -22.98
N MET A 6 -54.26 -53.59 -22.64
CA MET A 6 -54.03 -54.37 -21.40
C MET A 6 -53.09 -55.57 -21.78
N PHE A 7 -52.19 -56.17 -21.00
CA PHE A 7 -52.41 -57.07 -19.85
C PHE A 7 -51.06 -57.54 -19.22
N LYS A 8 -50.91 -57.44 -17.87
CA LYS A 8 -50.10 -58.24 -16.89
C LYS A 8 -48.68 -58.74 -17.29
N LEU A 9 -47.62 -58.50 -16.52
CA LEU A 9 -47.44 -59.02 -15.14
C LEU A 9 -46.26 -58.38 -14.36
N ARG A 10 -46.34 -58.44 -13.01
CA ARG A 10 -45.34 -58.09 -11.96
C ARG A 10 -45.20 -56.62 -11.56
N ALA A 11 -45.65 -56.33 -10.33
CA ALA A 11 -45.46 -55.08 -9.60
C ALA A 11 -45.56 -55.34 -8.07
N LEU A 12 -45.06 -54.39 -7.27
CA LEU A 12 -45.35 -54.13 -5.83
C LEU A 12 -44.80 -55.16 -4.80
N ALA A 13 -44.45 -54.81 -3.54
CA ALA A 13 -44.02 -53.54 -2.89
C ALA A 13 -43.62 -53.83 -1.41
N LEU A 14 -42.99 -52.88 -0.68
CA LEU A 14 -43.05 -52.72 0.80
C LEU A 14 -42.40 -53.85 1.68
N ILE A 15 -42.01 -53.70 2.97
CA ILE A 15 -41.47 -52.55 3.76
C ILE A 15 -40.69 -53.09 5.02
N VAL A 16 -39.75 -52.32 5.60
CA VAL A 16 -39.28 -52.32 7.03
C VAL A 16 -38.65 -53.59 7.69
N ILE A 17 -37.40 -53.42 8.18
CA ILE A 17 -36.66 -54.00 9.35
C ILE A 17 -37.60 -54.46 10.53
N PRO A 18 -37.44 -55.58 11.31
CA PRO A 18 -36.21 -56.05 11.98
C PRO A 18 -36.07 -57.58 12.36
N ILE A 19 -35.02 -57.92 13.14
CA ILE A 19 -35.04 -58.74 14.39
C ILE A 19 -34.85 -60.29 14.40
N LEU A 20 -34.03 -60.72 15.38
CA LEU A 20 -33.90 -62.04 16.08
C LEU A 20 -33.32 -63.30 15.38
N VAL A 21 -31.99 -63.40 15.43
CA VAL A 21 -31.16 -64.59 15.75
C VAL A 21 -29.89 -64.04 16.46
N PHE A 22 -29.47 -64.33 17.70
CA PHE A 22 -29.95 -65.18 18.81
C PHE A 22 -29.88 -66.70 18.59
N THR A 23 -29.12 -67.51 19.35
CA THR A 23 -28.21 -67.24 20.50
C THR A 23 -27.29 -68.48 20.73
N LEU A 24 -26.39 -68.43 21.73
CA LEU A 24 -25.58 -69.54 22.32
C LEU A 24 -24.22 -69.83 21.63
N ASN A 25 -23.09 -70.02 22.34
CA ASN A 25 -22.75 -69.73 23.75
C ASN A 25 -21.20 -69.73 23.93
N TRP A 26 -20.71 -69.29 25.11
CA TRP A 26 -19.32 -69.10 25.59
C TRP A 26 -18.78 -67.65 25.44
N GLY A 27 -18.39 -66.93 26.49
CA GLY A 27 -18.60 -67.16 27.93
C GLY A 27 -17.47 -66.62 28.83
N ALA A 28 -17.70 -65.44 29.44
CA ALA A 28 -17.08 -64.88 30.67
C ALA A 28 -15.51 -64.81 30.77
N THR A 29 -14.87 -63.87 31.48
CA THR A 29 -15.24 -63.00 32.63
C THR A 29 -14.52 -61.65 32.56
N ASP A 30 -15.01 -60.66 33.31
CA ASP A 30 -14.42 -59.33 33.47
C ASP A 30 -13.06 -59.30 34.19
N GLY A 31 -12.26 -58.28 33.89
CA GLY A 31 -11.05 -57.91 34.60
C GLY A 31 -10.65 -56.47 34.28
N GLN A 32 -11.25 -55.50 34.98
CA GLN A 32 -10.98 -54.08 34.77
C GLN A 32 -9.52 -53.73 35.13
N PHE A 33 -8.78 -53.18 34.16
CA PHE A 33 -7.64 -52.30 34.42
C PHE A 33 -7.78 -51.05 33.56
N TYR A 34 -8.36 -49.99 34.15
CA TYR A 34 -8.29 -48.65 33.60
C TYR A 34 -6.84 -48.15 33.71
N ASN A 35 -6.09 -48.21 32.61
CA ASN A 35 -4.86 -47.44 32.46
C ASN A 35 -5.22 -45.97 32.21
N PHE A 36 -5.62 -45.27 33.28
CA PHE A 36 -5.79 -43.83 33.27
C PHE A 36 -4.44 -43.15 33.49
N TYR A 37 -3.63 -43.13 32.43
CA TYR A 37 -2.50 -42.23 32.26
C TYR A 37 -2.55 -41.70 30.84
N ASP A 38 -3.51 -40.81 30.58
CA ASP A 38 -3.42 -39.96 29.41
C ASP A 38 -2.29 -38.95 29.66
N GLU A 39 -1.26 -39.01 28.82
CA GLU A 39 -0.09 -38.16 28.92
C GLU A 39 -0.51 -36.78 28.40
N HIS A 40 -1.06 -35.92 29.29
CA HIS A 40 -1.50 -34.56 28.94
C HIS A 40 -0.37 -33.82 28.22
N LYS A 41 -0.49 -33.80 26.89
CA LYS A 41 0.52 -33.33 25.96
C LYS A 41 0.56 -31.81 26.01
N SER A 42 1.26 -31.29 27.02
CA SER A 42 1.34 -29.86 27.31
C SER A 42 1.71 -29.09 26.07
N GLU A 43 0.76 -28.29 25.60
CA GLU A 43 0.87 -27.58 24.33
C GLU A 43 1.97 -26.52 24.41
N LYS A 44 2.75 -26.37 23.33
CA LYS A 44 3.89 -25.46 23.30
C LYS A 44 3.41 -24.04 23.00
N LEU A 45 3.78 -23.08 23.83
CA LEU A 45 3.48 -21.65 23.63
C LEU A 45 4.79 -20.88 23.43
N THR A 46 5.01 -20.32 22.23
CA THR A 46 6.24 -19.59 21.93
C THR A 46 6.02 -18.09 22.12
N TRP A 47 6.60 -17.52 23.18
CA TRP A 47 6.63 -16.07 23.41
C TRP A 47 7.70 -15.43 22.54
N CYS A 48 7.37 -14.37 21.81
CA CYS A 48 8.33 -13.60 21.03
C CYS A 48 8.85 -12.39 21.81
N THR A 49 10.18 -12.30 21.96
CA THR A 49 10.92 -11.22 22.61
C THR A 49 11.77 -10.48 21.57
N THR A 50 12.19 -9.25 21.88
CA THR A 50 12.89 -8.34 20.96
C THR A 50 14.33 -8.04 21.36
N ASN A 51 14.68 -8.30 22.61
CA ASN A 51 15.98 -7.95 23.16
C ASN A 51 16.46 -8.97 24.19
N ARG A 52 17.74 -8.88 24.54
CA ARG A 52 18.42 -9.87 25.39
C ARG A 52 17.87 -9.89 26.82
N GLU A 53 17.52 -8.72 27.35
CA GLU A 53 16.97 -8.56 28.69
C GLU A 53 15.56 -9.16 28.77
N GLU A 54 14.72 -8.89 27.77
CA GLU A 54 13.38 -9.47 27.61
C GLU A 54 13.44 -10.99 27.43
N GLN A 55 14.40 -11.49 26.63
CA GLN A 55 14.64 -12.92 26.43
C GLN A 55 15.11 -13.62 27.73
N TRP A 56 15.80 -12.92 28.63
CA TRP A 56 16.13 -13.44 29.96
C TRP A 56 14.92 -13.47 30.90
N LYS A 57 14.11 -12.40 30.93
CA LYS A 57 12.85 -12.39 31.71
C LYS A 57 11.90 -13.51 31.28
N CYS A 58 11.77 -13.73 29.97
CA CYS A 58 10.98 -14.83 29.44
C CYS A 58 11.54 -16.21 29.88
N LYS A 59 12.85 -16.43 29.87
CA LYS A 59 13.44 -17.70 30.34
C LYS A 59 13.27 -17.93 31.84
N ASN A 60 13.29 -16.87 32.66
CA ASN A 60 12.97 -16.99 34.07
C ASN A 60 11.48 -17.28 34.29
N PHE A 61 10.59 -16.71 33.46
CA PHE A 61 9.17 -17.04 33.44
C PHE A 61 8.94 -18.53 33.11
N THR A 62 9.63 -19.10 32.11
CA THR A 62 9.51 -20.53 31.80
C THR A 62 9.92 -21.43 32.97
N VAL A 63 10.99 -21.08 33.70
CA VAL A 63 11.43 -21.85 34.88
C VAL A 63 10.42 -21.74 36.03
N ALA A 64 9.81 -20.57 36.25
CA ALA A 64 8.76 -20.40 37.24
C ALA A 64 7.50 -21.24 36.90
N LEU A 65 7.09 -21.23 35.64
CA LEU A 65 5.97 -22.03 35.13
C LEU A 65 6.22 -23.53 35.26
N GLU A 66 7.43 -24.01 34.94
CA GLU A 66 7.78 -25.43 35.08
C GLU A 66 7.75 -25.88 36.56
N ARG A 67 8.22 -25.03 37.49
CA ARG A 67 8.17 -25.29 38.93
C ARG A 67 6.73 -25.39 39.44
N ASP A 68 5.87 -24.48 39.02
CA ASP A 68 4.52 -24.32 39.57
C ASP A 68 3.43 -24.94 38.67
N LYS A 69 3.82 -25.80 37.71
CA LYS A 69 2.94 -26.44 36.71
C LYS A 69 1.62 -26.99 37.27
N ALA A 70 1.64 -27.56 38.47
CA ALA A 70 0.47 -28.13 39.13
C ALA A 70 -0.62 -27.08 39.49
N LEU A 71 -0.27 -25.80 39.59
CA LEU A 71 -1.19 -24.71 39.93
C LEU A 71 -1.97 -24.16 38.72
N PHE A 72 -1.66 -24.64 37.51
CA PHE A 72 -2.28 -24.22 36.24
C PHE A 72 -3.30 -25.21 35.69
N GLU A 73 -3.47 -26.37 36.33
CA GLU A 73 -4.45 -27.41 35.94
C GLU A 73 -4.42 -27.72 34.42
N GLU A 74 -5.57 -27.67 33.74
CA GLU A 74 -5.69 -27.91 32.30
C GLU A 74 -5.23 -26.72 31.43
N ASP A 75 -5.06 -25.53 32.01
CA ASP A 75 -4.64 -24.30 31.30
C ASP A 75 -3.10 -24.17 31.18
N PHE A 76 -2.33 -25.15 31.66
CA PHE A 76 -0.87 -25.13 31.55
C PHE A 76 -0.37 -25.20 30.09
N PHE A 77 0.53 -24.28 29.74
CA PHE A 77 1.32 -24.31 28.50
C PHE A 77 2.81 -24.52 28.80
N ASN A 78 3.48 -25.29 27.95
CA ASN A 78 4.94 -25.35 27.92
C ASN A 78 5.47 -24.12 27.17
N VAL A 79 5.76 -23.05 27.92
CA VAL A 79 6.24 -21.79 27.35
C VAL A 79 7.69 -21.91 26.90
N SER A 80 8.00 -21.34 25.74
CA SER A 80 9.36 -21.22 25.22
C SER A 80 9.58 -19.82 24.62
N CYS A 81 10.82 -19.35 24.57
CA CYS A 81 11.13 -17.95 24.25
C CYS A 81 11.93 -17.82 22.96
N HIS A 82 11.41 -17.12 21.96
CA HIS A 82 12.09 -16.81 20.70
C HIS A 82 12.45 -15.33 20.66
N GLN A 83 13.75 -15.01 20.56
CA GLN A 83 14.19 -13.63 20.39
C GLN A 83 14.25 -13.28 18.89
N ALA A 84 13.41 -12.34 18.48
CA ALA A 84 13.47 -11.65 17.19
C ALA A 84 14.37 -10.40 17.28
N PHE A 85 14.65 -9.78 16.13
CA PHE A 85 15.35 -8.51 16.01
C PHE A 85 14.51 -7.33 16.51
N ASP A 86 13.22 -7.29 16.15
CA ASP A 86 12.26 -6.25 16.53
C ASP A 86 10.81 -6.77 16.59
N LYS A 87 9.85 -5.89 16.88
CA LYS A 87 8.41 -6.22 16.94
C LYS A 87 7.82 -6.57 15.57
N ASP A 88 8.34 -6.02 14.47
CA ASP A 88 7.88 -6.35 13.11
C ASP A 88 8.25 -7.79 12.73
N GLU A 89 9.46 -8.24 13.07
CA GLU A 89 9.81 -9.66 12.93
C GLU A 89 8.95 -10.54 13.85
N CYS A 90 8.69 -10.14 15.11
CA CYS A 90 7.77 -10.89 15.97
C CYS A 90 6.36 -11.05 15.37
N ILE A 91 5.80 -9.99 14.79
CA ILE A 91 4.51 -10.02 14.09
C ILE A 91 4.55 -11.04 12.94
N ILE A 92 5.58 -11.01 12.10
CA ILE A 92 5.76 -11.96 10.99
C ILE A 92 5.94 -13.40 11.49
N LEU A 93 6.68 -13.62 12.58
CA LEU A 93 6.87 -14.94 13.17
C LEU A 93 5.57 -15.52 13.75
N ILE A 94 4.67 -14.68 14.27
CA ILE A 94 3.34 -15.09 14.77
C ILE A 94 2.38 -15.40 13.61
N ASP A 95 2.38 -14.57 12.57
CA ASP A 95 1.62 -14.78 11.32
C ASP A 95 2.02 -16.10 10.61
N GLN A 96 3.29 -16.50 10.76
CA GLN A 96 3.85 -17.75 10.24
C GLN A 96 3.83 -18.92 11.25
N GLU A 97 3.19 -18.77 12.41
CA GLU A 97 3.10 -19.77 13.50
C GLU A 97 4.45 -20.31 14.02
N LYS A 98 5.54 -19.56 13.83
CA LYS A 98 6.88 -19.84 14.38
C LYS A 98 7.03 -19.32 15.81
N ALA A 99 6.40 -18.19 16.08
CA ALA A 99 6.07 -17.70 17.41
C ALA A 99 4.54 -17.74 17.58
N HIS A 100 4.03 -17.62 18.81
CA HIS A 100 2.59 -17.68 19.07
C HIS A 100 2.02 -16.39 19.65
N ILE A 101 2.75 -15.73 20.57
CA ILE A 101 2.26 -14.55 21.30
C ILE A 101 3.36 -13.49 21.55
N THR A 102 2.96 -12.23 21.64
CA THR A 102 3.78 -11.10 22.13
C THR A 102 2.88 -9.96 22.62
N SER A 103 3.42 -9.00 23.37
CA SER A 103 2.77 -7.72 23.69
C SER A 103 3.18 -6.63 22.67
N LEU A 104 2.24 -5.77 22.28
CA LEU A 104 2.39 -4.70 21.27
C LEU A 104 1.81 -3.35 21.72
N ASP A 105 2.44 -2.23 21.33
CA ASP A 105 1.85 -0.88 21.40
C ASP A 105 0.62 -0.80 20.47
N PRO A 106 -0.43 0.00 20.77
CA PRO A 106 -1.63 0.07 19.91
C PRO A 106 -1.34 0.40 18.44
N GLY A 107 -0.32 1.21 18.17
CA GLY A 107 0.12 1.55 16.82
C GLY A 107 0.75 0.36 16.09
N GLU A 108 1.35 -0.58 16.82
CA GLU A 108 1.82 -1.87 16.32
C GLU A 108 0.66 -2.86 16.15
N VAL A 109 -0.32 -2.89 17.06
CA VAL A 109 -1.55 -3.72 16.93
C VAL A 109 -2.32 -3.40 15.64
N PHE A 110 -2.40 -2.13 15.25
CA PHE A 110 -2.94 -1.74 13.94
C PHE A 110 -2.20 -2.44 12.80
N GLN A 111 -0.87 -2.44 12.83
CA GLN A 111 -0.04 -3.00 11.76
C GLN A 111 -0.17 -4.53 11.75
N ALA A 112 -0.09 -5.14 12.93
CA ALA A 112 -0.21 -6.56 13.20
C ALA A 112 -1.53 -7.16 12.71
N GLY A 113 -2.65 -6.45 12.83
CA GLY A 113 -3.96 -6.93 12.35
C GLY A 113 -4.34 -6.47 10.94
N ARG A 114 -3.64 -5.48 10.36
CA ARG A 114 -3.96 -4.91 9.04
C ARG A 114 -3.10 -5.46 7.90
N TYR A 115 -1.87 -5.86 8.20
CA TYR A 115 -0.89 -6.37 7.23
C TYR A 115 -0.47 -7.81 7.49
N ASN A 116 -0.70 -8.29 8.71
CA ASN A 116 -0.59 -9.68 9.12
C ASN A 116 -1.94 -10.09 9.74
N SER A 117 -2.17 -11.37 9.95
CA SER A 117 -3.47 -11.89 10.40
C SER A 117 -3.48 -12.05 11.92
N LEU A 118 -3.18 -11.00 12.69
CA LEU A 118 -3.13 -11.07 14.17
C LEU A 118 -4.34 -10.39 14.82
N VAL A 119 -4.73 -10.89 15.99
CA VAL A 119 -5.83 -10.39 16.81
C VAL A 119 -5.39 -10.15 18.25
N PRO A 120 -5.80 -9.04 18.90
CA PRO A 120 -5.56 -8.82 20.32
C PRO A 120 -6.58 -9.60 21.16
N ILE A 121 -6.14 -10.25 22.23
CA ILE A 121 -6.99 -11.07 23.13
C ILE A 121 -7.04 -10.53 24.57
N LEU A 122 -5.95 -9.92 25.04
CA LEU A 122 -5.84 -9.28 26.34
C LEU A 122 -5.26 -7.87 26.17
N GLN A 123 -5.67 -6.96 27.03
CA GLN A 123 -5.06 -5.64 27.19
C GLN A 123 -4.51 -5.49 28.62
N GLU A 124 -3.40 -4.77 28.79
CA GLU A 124 -2.88 -4.45 30.13
C GLU A 124 -3.84 -3.52 30.89
N THR A 125 -3.81 -3.56 32.22
CA THR A 125 -4.58 -2.62 33.06
C THR A 125 -3.68 -1.99 34.11
N TYR A 126 -3.92 -0.70 34.35
CA TYR A 126 -3.18 0.10 35.31
C TYR A 126 -3.95 0.24 36.62
N GLU A 127 -3.38 1.01 37.55
CA GLU A 127 -3.99 1.31 38.85
C GLU A 127 -5.39 1.91 38.71
N GLY A 128 -6.34 1.44 39.52
CA GLY A 128 -7.76 1.82 39.40
C GLY A 128 -8.51 1.12 38.25
N GLY A 129 -7.93 0.11 37.61
CA GLY A 129 -8.58 -0.66 36.54
C GLY A 129 -8.61 0.03 35.18
N PHE A 130 -7.87 1.14 35.02
CA PHE A 130 -7.83 1.86 33.74
C PHE A 130 -7.15 1.03 32.66
N LYS A 131 -7.86 0.85 31.54
CA LYS A 131 -7.40 0.19 30.30
C LYS A 131 -6.65 1.14 29.35
N ASN A 132 -6.47 2.40 29.75
CA ASN A 132 -5.95 3.48 28.91
C ASN A 132 -4.88 4.29 29.66
N TYR A 133 -4.00 4.94 28.91
CA TYR A 133 -3.02 5.92 29.41
C TYR A 133 -3.03 7.19 28.56
N PHE A 134 -2.40 8.26 29.05
CA PHE A 134 -2.30 9.53 28.33
C PHE A 134 -0.98 9.70 27.59
N ALA A 135 -1.06 10.18 26.35
CA ALA A 135 0.10 10.68 25.58
C ALA A 135 0.42 12.11 25.99
N VAL A 136 1.70 12.41 26.28
CA VAL A 136 2.16 13.73 26.74
C VAL A 136 3.41 14.19 26.00
N ALA A 137 3.61 15.51 25.92
CA ALA A 137 4.87 16.11 25.50
C ALA A 137 5.57 16.66 26.74
N VAL A 138 6.80 16.23 27.00
CA VAL A 138 7.59 16.56 28.20
C VAL A 138 8.84 17.33 27.79
N PHE A 139 9.18 18.37 28.54
CA PHE A 139 10.42 19.13 28.38
C PHE A 139 11.04 19.46 29.74
N LYS A 140 12.30 19.95 29.74
CA LYS A 140 13.01 20.34 30.95
C LYS A 140 12.56 21.73 31.43
N THR A 141 12.23 21.88 32.70
CA THR A 141 11.80 23.15 33.30
C THR A 141 12.81 24.27 32.97
N GLY A 142 12.31 25.35 32.39
CA GLY A 142 13.12 26.53 32.03
C GLY A 142 13.91 26.47 30.72
N THR A 143 13.91 25.37 29.95
CA THR A 143 14.64 25.33 28.65
C THR A 143 13.83 25.80 27.45
N MET A 144 12.50 25.82 27.55
CA MET A 144 11.57 26.12 26.44
C MET A 144 10.89 27.49 26.60
N SER A 145 11.63 28.52 27.00
CA SER A 145 11.07 29.86 27.28
C SER A 145 10.51 30.58 26.05
N ASP A 146 10.97 30.21 24.85
CA ASP A 146 10.58 30.75 23.54
C ASP A 146 9.35 30.07 22.91
N VAL A 147 8.85 28.98 23.51
CA VAL A 147 7.65 28.27 23.06
C VAL A 147 6.43 28.81 23.79
N TYR A 148 5.53 29.48 23.05
CA TYR A 148 4.26 30.02 23.53
C TYR A 148 3.04 29.35 22.89
N SER A 149 3.23 28.74 21.72
CA SER A 149 2.25 27.97 20.96
C SER A 149 2.87 26.65 20.50
N ILE A 150 2.04 25.64 20.20
CA ILE A 150 2.50 24.40 19.55
C ILE A 150 3.28 24.70 18.25
N ARG A 151 2.94 25.78 17.54
CA ARG A 151 3.61 26.17 16.30
C ARG A 151 5.12 26.42 16.48
N ASP A 152 5.52 26.81 17.69
CA ASP A 152 6.92 27.12 18.05
C ASP A 152 7.75 25.84 18.30
N LEU A 153 7.13 24.65 18.24
CA LEU A 153 7.86 23.38 18.12
C LEU A 153 8.56 23.21 16.77
N ARG A 154 8.29 24.08 15.79
CA ARG A 154 8.96 24.04 14.49
C ARG A 154 10.46 24.31 14.65
N GLY A 155 11.28 23.33 14.25
CA GLY A 155 12.74 23.35 14.39
C GLY A 155 13.27 22.92 15.76
N LYS A 156 12.39 22.57 16.72
CA LYS A 156 12.80 22.03 18.03
C LYS A 156 13.24 20.57 17.91
N GLN A 157 14.19 20.20 18.77
CA GLN A 157 14.81 18.88 18.79
C GLN A 157 13.90 17.87 19.49
N GLY A 158 13.10 17.15 18.70
CA GLY A 158 12.16 16.14 19.20
C GLY A 158 12.80 14.78 19.46
N CYS A 159 12.36 14.14 20.53
CA CYS A 159 12.66 12.75 20.89
C CYS A 159 11.36 11.93 20.87
N PHE A 160 11.31 10.88 20.04
CA PHE A 160 10.11 10.09 19.79
C PHE A 160 10.41 8.62 20.07
N ALA A 161 9.48 7.92 20.74
CA ALA A 161 9.65 6.50 21.09
C ALA A 161 9.87 5.59 19.86
N GLY A 162 9.28 5.96 18.71
CA GLY A 162 9.51 5.34 17.42
C GLY A 162 8.42 5.70 16.42
N VAL A 163 8.77 5.73 15.13
CA VAL A 163 7.80 6.00 14.05
C VAL A 163 6.76 4.88 14.01
N GLY A 164 5.53 5.23 14.36
CA GLY A 164 4.38 4.32 14.44
C GLY A 164 3.84 4.06 15.85
N SER A 165 4.58 4.39 16.92
CA SER A 165 4.06 4.31 18.30
C SER A 165 2.88 5.24 18.49
N GLN A 166 1.82 4.78 19.15
CA GLN A 166 0.57 5.53 19.23
C GLN A 166 0.72 6.84 20.01
N ALA A 167 1.28 6.78 21.21
CA ALA A 167 1.56 7.98 22.02
C ALA A 167 2.84 8.70 21.58
N GLY A 168 3.88 7.95 21.23
CA GLY A 168 5.20 8.50 20.93
C GLY A 168 5.33 9.14 19.54
N TRP A 169 4.37 8.92 18.64
CA TRP A 169 4.43 9.44 17.27
C TRP A 169 3.05 9.73 16.66
N THR A 170 2.13 8.75 16.62
CA THR A 170 0.91 8.87 15.81
C THR A 170 0.00 10.00 16.30
N ILE A 171 -0.28 10.09 17.60
CA ILE A 171 -1.09 11.17 18.19
C ILE A 171 -0.48 12.56 17.98
N PRO A 172 0.79 12.83 18.36
CA PRO A 172 1.37 14.16 18.17
C PRO A 172 1.47 14.56 16.70
N ILE A 173 1.86 13.66 15.80
CA ILE A 173 1.90 13.95 14.36
C ILE A 173 0.49 14.19 13.80
N HIS A 174 -0.51 13.36 14.16
CA HIS A 174 -1.89 13.57 13.72
C HIS A 174 -2.41 14.95 14.14
N ARG A 175 -2.21 15.33 15.40
CA ARG A 175 -2.70 16.60 15.94
C ARG A 175 -2.02 17.80 15.28
N LEU A 176 -0.70 17.74 15.11
CA LEU A 176 0.07 18.77 14.41
C LEU A 176 -0.39 18.98 12.96
N LEU A 177 -0.74 17.90 12.24
CA LEU A 177 -1.26 17.96 10.88
C LEU A 177 -2.71 18.47 10.84
N LYS A 178 -3.58 17.93 11.70
CA LYS A 178 -5.02 18.25 11.79
C LYS A 178 -5.27 19.72 12.13
N ASP A 179 -4.51 20.25 13.08
CA ASP A 179 -4.64 21.63 13.55
C ASP A 179 -3.86 22.63 12.65
N GLY A 180 -3.22 22.15 11.58
CA GLY A 180 -2.55 22.97 10.55
C GLY A 180 -1.20 23.57 10.96
N PHE A 181 -0.61 23.12 12.08
CA PHE A 181 0.71 23.58 12.54
C PHE A 181 1.86 22.96 11.71
N MET A 182 1.72 21.69 11.34
CA MET A 182 2.61 20.94 10.47
C MET A 182 2.06 20.89 9.04
N GLU A 183 2.91 21.18 8.06
CA GLU A 183 2.55 21.16 6.65
C GLU A 183 2.62 19.74 6.07
N ILE A 184 1.61 19.35 5.30
CA ILE A 184 1.57 18.06 4.59
C ILE A 184 2.48 18.15 3.36
N VAL A 185 3.74 17.75 3.51
CA VAL A 185 4.70 17.67 2.40
C VAL A 185 4.38 16.48 1.48
N ASP A 186 3.99 15.35 2.08
CA ASP A 186 3.58 14.15 1.36
C ASP A 186 2.51 13.40 2.16
N CYS A 187 1.30 13.32 1.62
CA CYS A 187 0.19 12.68 2.33
C CYS A 187 0.28 11.14 2.40
N ASN A 188 1.17 10.53 1.61
CA ASN A 188 1.50 9.12 1.70
C ASN A 188 2.69 8.84 2.64
N ASN A 189 3.40 9.87 3.09
CA ASN A 189 4.60 9.75 3.90
C ASN A 189 4.72 10.93 4.88
N HIS A 190 4.01 10.81 6.00
CA HIS A 190 4.01 11.78 7.09
C HIS A 190 5.39 11.97 7.76
N VAL A 191 6.35 11.05 7.56
CA VAL A 191 7.73 11.22 8.01
C VAL A 191 8.40 12.40 7.30
N LYS A 192 8.12 12.64 6.01
CA LYS A 192 8.61 13.84 5.28
C LYS A 192 8.06 15.14 5.87
N SER A 193 6.78 15.16 6.26
CA SER A 193 6.16 16.29 6.95
C SER A 193 6.82 16.56 8.30
N ALA A 194 7.10 15.51 9.07
CA ALA A 194 7.81 15.60 10.36
C ALA A 194 9.28 16.05 10.20
N ILE A 195 10.00 15.54 9.18
CA ILE A 195 11.36 15.98 8.80
C ILE A 195 11.39 17.49 8.52
N ASN A 196 10.39 18.00 7.80
CA ASN A 196 10.28 19.43 7.47
C ASN A 196 9.94 20.30 8.69
N PHE A 197 9.19 19.76 9.65
CA PHE A 197 8.74 20.49 10.83
C PHE A 197 9.76 20.51 11.97
N PHE A 198 10.26 19.36 12.41
CA PHE A 198 11.19 19.27 13.56
C PHE A 198 12.66 19.42 13.14
N GLY A 199 13.03 19.07 11.92
CA GLY A 199 14.43 19.10 11.49
C GLY A 199 15.27 18.03 12.20
N LYS A 200 16.33 18.45 12.92
CA LYS A 200 17.23 17.51 13.61
C LYS A 200 16.54 16.93 14.85
N SER A 201 16.36 15.61 14.89
CA SER A 201 15.63 14.92 15.97
C SER A 201 16.09 13.48 16.12
N CYS A 202 15.51 12.73 17.07
CA CYS A 202 15.55 11.27 17.07
C CYS A 202 14.14 10.68 17.03
N ALA A 203 13.76 10.12 15.89
CA ALA A 203 12.62 9.23 15.71
C ALA A 203 13.11 7.94 15.07
N VAL A 204 13.30 6.91 15.90
CA VAL A 204 13.75 5.59 15.45
C VAL A 204 12.76 4.98 14.45
N ASN A 205 13.27 4.14 13.55
CA ASN A 205 12.54 3.55 12.43
C ASN A 205 12.04 4.57 11.37
N SER A 206 12.55 5.81 11.33
CA SER A 206 12.16 6.79 10.29
C SER A 206 12.73 6.52 8.89
N LEU A 207 13.76 5.67 8.78
CA LEU A 207 14.41 5.30 7.52
C LEU A 207 14.14 3.86 7.04
N VAL A 208 13.45 3.02 7.82
CA VAL A 208 13.12 1.64 7.40
C VAL A 208 12.11 1.66 6.24
N ASN A 209 12.17 0.67 5.34
CA ASN A 209 11.39 0.62 4.10
C ASN A 209 9.87 0.87 4.29
N LYS A 210 9.29 0.41 5.40
CA LYS A 210 7.89 0.61 5.79
C LYS A 210 7.50 2.09 5.96
N ASN A 211 8.43 2.89 6.46
CA ASN A 211 8.28 4.33 6.72
C ASN A 211 9.01 5.21 5.67
N ASN A 212 9.81 4.57 4.82
CA ASN A 212 10.59 5.17 3.73
C ASN A 212 10.47 4.35 2.42
N PRO A 213 9.26 4.12 1.88
CA PRO A 213 9.04 3.13 0.81
C PRO A 213 9.63 3.51 -0.56
N ILE A 214 9.92 4.79 -0.78
CA ILE A 214 10.62 5.30 -1.98
C ILE A 214 12.15 5.36 -1.74
N GLY A 215 12.62 5.33 -0.48
CA GLY A 215 14.03 5.48 -0.12
C GLY A 215 14.53 6.93 -0.07
N ASP A 216 13.66 7.93 -0.16
CA ASP A 216 13.99 9.36 -0.28
C ASP A 216 13.76 10.20 1.00
N ASN A 217 13.44 9.58 2.15
CA ASN A 217 13.46 10.28 3.43
C ASN A 217 14.88 10.77 3.77
N SER A 218 14.99 12.02 4.22
CA SER A 218 16.24 12.55 4.81
C SER A 218 16.46 12.00 6.22
N ASP A 219 17.73 11.73 6.53
CA ASP A 219 18.29 11.35 7.83
C ASP A 219 18.11 12.36 8.98
N LYS A 220 17.45 13.51 8.75
CA LYS A 220 17.25 14.56 9.75
C LYS A 220 16.64 14.07 11.06
N LEU A 221 15.66 13.18 11.01
CA LEU A 221 15.04 12.55 12.18
C LEU A 221 15.89 11.42 12.82
N CYS A 222 17.04 11.09 12.25
CA CYS A 222 18.02 10.16 12.82
C CYS A 222 19.27 10.85 13.38
N ASN A 223 19.37 12.18 13.26
CA ASN A 223 20.58 12.92 13.59
C ASN A 223 20.93 12.88 15.08
N LEU A 224 19.93 12.92 15.96
CA LEU A 224 20.16 12.85 17.41
C LEU A 224 20.24 11.42 17.94
N CYS A 225 19.81 10.41 17.17
CA CYS A 225 19.88 9.01 17.60
C CYS A 225 21.33 8.55 17.77
N THR A 226 21.58 7.71 18.77
CA THR A 226 22.93 7.49 19.35
C THR A 226 23.48 6.07 19.12
N GLY A 227 22.78 5.24 18.34
CA GLY A 227 23.17 3.86 18.08
C GLY A 227 24.61 3.68 17.58
N VAL A 228 25.44 3.06 18.42
CA VAL A 228 26.86 2.80 18.17
C VAL A 228 27.13 1.46 17.46
N VAL A 229 26.13 0.57 17.40
CA VAL A 229 26.23 -0.72 16.72
C VAL A 229 26.09 -0.52 15.21
N PRO A 230 26.93 -1.12 14.36
CA PRO A 230 26.75 -1.08 12.90
C PRO A 230 25.34 -1.56 12.50
N GLY A 231 24.57 -0.69 11.85
CA GLY A 231 23.17 -0.96 11.48
C GLY A 231 22.13 -0.78 12.59
N GLY A 232 22.54 -0.45 13.83
CA GLY A 232 21.64 -0.20 14.97
C GLY A 232 21.32 1.28 15.24
N LYS A 233 21.82 2.20 14.42
CA LYS A 233 21.49 3.63 14.54
C LYS A 233 20.11 3.91 13.94
N CYS A 234 19.26 4.60 14.69
CA CYS A 234 17.91 4.98 14.28
C CYS A 234 16.99 3.78 13.95
N THR A 235 17.23 2.63 14.56
CA THR A 235 16.38 1.44 14.51
C THR A 235 15.78 1.14 15.89
N ALA A 236 14.97 0.10 16.01
CA ALA A 236 14.45 -0.38 17.30
C ALA A 236 15.54 -0.81 18.32
N GLN A 237 16.81 -0.94 17.89
CA GLN A 237 17.95 -1.27 18.74
C GLN A 237 18.80 -0.04 19.12
N ASP A 238 18.43 1.16 18.67
CA ASP A 238 19.07 2.41 19.10
C ASP A 238 18.82 2.64 20.60
N PRO A 239 19.79 3.11 21.41
CA PRO A 239 19.57 3.39 22.83
C PRO A 239 18.47 4.41 23.12
N TYR A 240 18.07 5.21 22.12
CA TYR A 240 16.93 6.14 22.19
C TYR A 240 15.61 5.56 21.67
N ALA A 241 15.52 4.26 21.38
CA ALA A 241 14.27 3.58 21.04
C ALA A 241 13.36 3.35 22.26
N GLY A 242 12.04 3.33 22.03
CA GLY A 242 11.04 3.18 23.08
C GLY A 242 10.86 4.43 23.94
N PHE A 243 9.88 4.40 24.86
CA PHE A 243 9.58 5.55 25.72
C PHE A 243 10.74 5.89 26.67
N GLU A 244 11.40 4.87 27.20
CA GLU A 244 12.64 5.01 27.99
C GLU A 244 13.75 5.71 27.19
N GLY A 245 13.98 5.27 25.95
CA GLY A 245 14.99 5.85 25.08
C GLY A 245 14.66 7.27 24.66
N ALA A 246 13.39 7.60 24.40
CA ALA A 246 12.95 8.96 24.14
C ALA A 246 13.16 9.89 25.36
N PHE A 247 13.02 9.36 26.59
CA PHE A 247 13.38 10.10 27.80
C PHE A 247 14.91 10.29 27.94
N ARG A 248 15.72 9.25 27.66
CA ARG A 248 17.20 9.40 27.60
C ARG A 248 17.63 10.47 26.59
N CYS A 249 17.02 10.45 25.40
CA CYS A 249 17.20 11.46 24.35
C CYS A 249 16.89 12.88 24.86
N LEU A 250 15.76 13.09 25.56
CA LEU A 250 15.43 14.38 26.18
C LEU A 250 16.48 14.78 27.22
N MET A 251 16.97 13.84 28.02
CA MET A 251 17.97 14.12 29.05
C MET A 251 19.32 14.56 28.47
N GLU A 252 19.76 13.95 27.38
CA GLU A 252 21.09 14.16 26.79
C GLU A 252 21.13 15.27 25.73
N VAL A 253 20.19 15.29 24.77
CA VAL A 253 20.30 16.11 23.54
C VAL A 253 19.02 16.79 23.05
N GLY A 254 17.84 16.35 23.48
CA GLY A 254 16.55 16.86 22.99
C GLY A 254 15.99 18.08 23.74
N ASP A 255 15.13 18.83 23.06
CA ASP A 255 14.30 19.91 23.62
C ASP A 255 13.01 19.37 24.24
N VAL A 256 12.37 18.38 23.59
CA VAL A 256 11.06 17.83 23.94
C VAL A 256 10.99 16.33 23.61
N ALA A 257 10.35 15.54 24.48
CA ALA A 257 10.02 14.14 24.21
C ALA A 257 8.51 13.88 24.24
N PHE A 258 8.05 12.98 23.36
CA PHE A 258 6.66 12.50 23.33
C PHE A 258 6.57 11.13 24.03
N LEU A 259 5.91 11.09 25.19
CA LEU A 259 6.00 10.00 26.17
C LEU A 259 4.62 9.52 26.66
N LYS A 260 4.60 8.39 27.37
CA LYS A 260 3.48 8.01 28.25
C LYS A 260 3.53 8.91 29.50
N HIS A 261 2.38 9.30 30.06
CA HIS A 261 2.34 10.16 31.26
C HIS A 261 3.07 9.59 32.49
N THR A 262 3.25 8.27 32.57
CA THR A 262 3.98 7.58 33.64
C THR A 262 5.50 7.56 33.46
N THR A 263 6.00 7.71 32.21
CA THR A 263 7.41 7.42 31.88
C THR A 263 8.41 8.22 32.70
N VAL A 264 8.14 9.49 33.01
CA VAL A 264 9.07 10.31 33.81
C VAL A 264 9.22 9.76 35.22
N GLN A 265 8.11 9.35 35.85
CA GLN A 265 8.10 8.75 37.19
C GLN A 265 8.78 7.38 37.19
N GLU A 266 8.51 6.53 36.19
CA GLU A 266 9.20 5.25 36.02
C GLU A 266 10.72 5.44 35.90
N MET A 267 11.15 6.36 35.03
CA MET A 267 12.57 6.62 34.77
C MET A 267 13.27 7.22 35.98
N VAL A 268 12.67 8.20 36.67
CA VAL A 268 13.25 8.80 37.90
C VAL A 268 13.39 7.78 39.03
N ASN A 269 12.49 6.79 39.13
CA ASN A 269 12.61 5.71 40.12
C ASN A 269 13.60 4.60 39.72
N SER A 270 13.99 4.50 38.44
CA SER A 270 14.95 3.53 37.94
C SER A 270 16.36 3.70 38.55
N LYS A 271 17.15 2.62 38.54
CA LYS A 271 18.57 2.63 38.94
C LYS A 271 19.42 3.68 38.21
N GLU A 272 19.05 4.06 37.00
CA GLU A 272 19.84 4.92 36.11
C GLU A 272 19.66 6.42 36.42
N PHE A 273 18.42 6.85 36.72
CA PHE A 273 18.08 8.27 36.93
C PHE A 273 17.62 8.62 38.36
N LYS A 274 17.89 7.76 39.34
CA LYS A 274 17.53 7.92 40.77
C LYS A 274 17.96 9.24 41.43
N THR A 275 18.90 9.97 40.85
CA THR A 275 19.38 11.29 41.32
C THR A 275 18.65 12.47 40.69
N VAL A 276 17.87 12.23 39.63
CA VAL A 276 17.02 13.22 38.98
C VAL A 276 15.73 13.37 39.80
N LYS A 277 15.09 14.54 39.74
CA LYS A 277 13.80 14.80 40.38
C LYS A 277 12.74 15.14 39.34
N GLU A 278 11.49 14.79 39.64
CA GLU A 278 10.32 15.04 38.79
C GLU A 278 10.04 16.55 38.61
N ASP A 279 10.38 17.39 39.59
CA ASP A 279 10.23 18.85 39.56
C ASP A 279 11.04 19.57 38.47
N ARG A 280 11.96 18.85 37.80
CA ARG A 280 12.77 19.32 36.68
C ARG A 280 12.10 19.20 35.32
N PHE A 281 10.85 18.73 35.27
CA PHE A 281 10.11 18.53 34.03
C PHE A 281 8.72 19.15 34.06
N GLU A 282 8.27 19.61 32.90
CA GLU A 282 6.96 20.18 32.67
C GLU A 282 6.31 19.53 31.43
N LEU A 283 4.98 19.53 31.42
CA LEU A 283 4.16 19.12 30.30
C LEU A 283 3.90 20.31 29.37
N LEU A 284 4.02 20.10 28.07
CA LEU A 284 3.54 21.02 27.05
C LEU A 284 2.14 20.59 26.59
N CYS A 285 1.15 21.40 26.90
CA CYS A 285 -0.25 21.14 26.59
C CYS A 285 -0.59 21.49 25.13
N PRO A 286 -1.62 20.89 24.52
CA PRO A 286 -2.03 21.20 23.15
C PRO A 286 -2.70 22.57 22.93
N ASP A 287 -2.77 23.42 23.94
CA ASP A 287 -3.13 24.84 23.82
C ASP A 287 -1.90 25.77 23.91
N GLY A 288 -0.69 25.20 24.05
CA GLY A 288 0.56 25.93 24.27
C GLY A 288 0.89 26.20 25.74
N GLN A 289 -0.01 25.88 26.69
CA GLN A 289 0.27 26.04 28.12
C GLN A 289 1.35 25.06 28.59
N LYS A 290 2.04 25.45 29.66
CA LYS A 290 3.01 24.62 30.39
C LYS A 290 2.42 24.27 31.74
N ARG A 291 2.47 23.01 32.15
CA ARG A 291 1.92 22.55 33.43
C ARG A 291 2.82 21.53 34.14
N PRO A 292 2.72 21.38 35.46
CA PRO A 292 3.41 20.32 36.19
C PRO A 292 2.99 18.92 35.70
N LEU A 293 3.85 17.92 35.89
CA LEU A 293 3.58 16.52 35.49
C LEU A 293 2.27 15.96 36.06
N GLY A 294 1.87 16.37 37.28
CA GLY A 294 0.63 15.91 37.92
C GLY A 294 -0.65 16.31 37.19
N ASP A 295 -0.62 17.35 36.37
CA ASP A 295 -1.79 17.87 35.62
C ASP A 295 -2.02 17.14 34.29
N TYR A 296 -1.40 15.95 34.09
CA TYR A 296 -1.50 15.18 32.84
C TYR A 296 -2.96 14.91 32.39
N ARG A 297 -3.92 14.82 33.32
CA ARG A 297 -5.34 14.62 32.99
C ARG A 297 -5.96 15.82 32.26
N GLN A 298 -5.48 17.03 32.54
CA GLN A 298 -5.87 18.27 31.89
C GLN A 298 -4.91 18.66 30.76
N CYS A 299 -3.67 18.17 30.80
CA CYS A 299 -2.58 18.49 29.88
C CYS A 299 -2.05 17.22 29.19
N ASN A 300 -2.81 16.71 28.22
CA ASN A 300 -2.43 15.57 27.39
C ASN A 300 -2.79 15.80 25.92
N TRP A 301 -2.13 15.05 25.05
CA TRP A 301 -2.29 15.13 23.61
C TRP A 301 -3.38 14.18 23.08
N GLY A 302 -3.67 13.10 23.81
CA GLY A 302 -4.73 12.14 23.54
C GLY A 302 -4.76 10.99 24.56
N LEU A 303 -5.87 10.25 24.57
CA LEU A 303 -6.04 9.01 25.34
C LEU A 303 -5.69 7.81 24.46
N VAL A 304 -4.98 6.84 25.03
CA VAL A 304 -4.34 5.73 24.31
C VAL A 304 -4.71 4.40 24.97
N PRO A 305 -5.14 3.37 24.22
CA PRO A 305 -5.30 2.02 24.75
C PRO A 305 -3.99 1.52 25.36
N SER A 306 -4.11 0.75 26.43
CA SER A 306 -3.03 -0.06 26.98
C SER A 306 -2.45 -1.04 25.95
N ASP A 307 -1.19 -1.40 26.12
CA ASP A 307 -0.49 -2.36 25.26
C ASP A 307 -1.23 -3.72 25.31
N ALA A 308 -1.29 -4.44 24.19
CA ALA A 308 -2.13 -5.63 24.03
C ALA A 308 -1.36 -6.88 23.64
N ILE A 309 -1.81 -8.01 24.18
CA ILE A 309 -1.28 -9.33 23.86
C ILE A 309 -1.99 -9.85 22.62
N VAL A 310 -1.21 -10.09 21.56
CA VAL A 310 -1.71 -10.53 20.25
C VAL A 310 -1.35 -11.97 19.94
N VAL A 311 -2.22 -12.61 19.16
CA VAL A 311 -2.07 -14.00 18.67
C VAL A 311 -2.45 -14.08 17.19
N SER A 312 -2.08 -15.16 16.49
CA SER A 312 -2.57 -15.44 15.13
C SER A 312 -4.10 -15.62 15.11
N SER A 313 -4.79 -15.00 14.15
CA SER A 313 -6.23 -15.14 13.94
C SER A 313 -6.65 -16.54 13.52
N ALA A 314 -5.69 -17.38 13.09
CA ALA A 314 -5.92 -18.80 12.81
C ALA A 314 -6.28 -19.60 14.08
N LYS A 315 -5.94 -19.10 15.28
CA LYS A 315 -6.31 -19.72 16.55
C LYS A 315 -7.81 -19.65 16.79
N THR A 316 -8.37 -20.78 17.21
CA THR A 316 -9.78 -20.93 17.60
C THR A 316 -10.11 -20.14 18.86
N THR A 317 -11.39 -19.84 19.04
CA THR A 317 -11.91 -19.16 20.24
C THR A 317 -11.52 -19.87 21.54
N GLU A 318 -11.61 -21.21 21.59
CA GLU A 318 -11.18 -22.02 22.75
C GLU A 318 -9.67 -21.90 23.03
N GLU A 319 -8.80 -21.94 22.01
CA GLU A 319 -7.36 -21.71 22.20
C GLU A 319 -7.08 -20.31 22.76
N ARG A 320 -7.76 -19.27 22.25
CA ARG A 320 -7.61 -17.90 22.74
C ARG A 320 -8.03 -17.80 24.21
N LYS A 321 -9.22 -18.30 24.55
CA LYS A 321 -9.74 -18.35 25.93
C LYS A 321 -8.82 -19.14 26.87
N ARG A 322 -8.16 -20.20 26.38
CA ARG A 322 -7.15 -20.97 27.14
C ARG A 322 -5.88 -20.15 27.41
N ILE A 323 -5.38 -19.41 26.41
CA ILE A 323 -4.25 -18.48 26.56
C ILE A 323 -4.62 -17.33 27.51
N GLU A 324 -5.84 -16.79 27.43
CA GLU A 324 -6.35 -15.76 28.34
C GLU A 324 -6.34 -16.24 29.79
N ARG A 325 -6.93 -17.41 30.09
CA ARG A 325 -6.93 -18.00 31.44
C ARG A 325 -5.52 -18.29 31.94
N PHE A 326 -4.64 -18.84 31.10
CA PHE A 326 -3.24 -19.08 31.43
C PHE A 326 -2.50 -17.81 31.87
N LEU A 327 -2.70 -16.70 31.15
CA LEU A 327 -2.05 -15.42 31.46
C LEU A 327 -2.66 -14.74 32.68
N LEU A 328 -3.98 -14.81 32.87
CA LEU A 328 -4.64 -14.33 34.08
C LEU A 328 -4.20 -15.13 35.32
N LYS A 329 -4.06 -16.46 35.21
CA LYS A 329 -3.51 -17.31 36.27
C LYS A 329 -2.03 -17.01 36.55
N SER A 330 -1.27 -16.64 35.53
CA SER A 330 0.11 -16.17 35.68
C SER A 330 0.18 -14.85 36.46
N VAL A 331 -0.80 -13.92 36.30
CA VAL A 331 -0.91 -12.73 37.15
C VAL A 331 -1.20 -13.11 38.60
N GLU A 332 -2.16 -14.01 38.85
CA GLU A 332 -2.55 -14.44 40.20
C GLU A 332 -1.36 -15.00 41.00
N LEU A 333 -0.49 -15.79 40.34
CA LEU A 333 0.66 -16.44 40.97
C LEU A 333 1.92 -15.55 41.04
N TYR A 334 2.16 -14.74 40.01
CA TYR A 334 3.42 -14.01 39.83
C TYR A 334 3.32 -12.49 39.89
N SER A 335 2.16 -11.92 40.22
CA SER A 335 2.05 -10.51 40.61
C SER A 335 2.06 -10.37 42.13
N THR A 336 2.91 -9.50 42.66
CA THR A 336 2.82 -9.03 44.07
C THR A 336 1.99 -7.76 44.22
N LYS A 337 1.58 -7.13 43.11
CA LYS A 337 0.80 -5.90 43.12
C LYS A 337 -0.65 -6.23 43.51
N PRO A 338 -1.28 -5.47 44.42
CA PRO A 338 -2.68 -5.70 44.75
C PRO A 338 -3.54 -5.48 43.51
N LEU A 339 -4.39 -6.46 43.21
CA LEU A 339 -5.56 -6.28 42.36
C LEU A 339 -6.49 -5.30 43.09
N GLY A 340 -6.45 -4.02 42.73
CA GLY A 340 -7.38 -3.03 43.28
C GLY A 340 -8.82 -3.44 42.97
N ASP A 341 -9.74 -3.27 43.92
CA ASP A 341 -11.09 -3.88 43.94
C ASP A 341 -11.80 -3.96 42.57
N THR A 342 -11.58 -5.05 41.85
CA THR A 342 -12.39 -5.47 40.70
C THR A 342 -13.48 -6.42 41.18
N GLN A 343 -14.35 -5.95 42.07
CA GLN A 343 -15.67 -6.56 42.26
C GLN A 343 -16.60 -6.13 41.11
N GLU A 344 -16.31 -6.58 39.89
CA GLU A 344 -17.39 -6.90 38.95
C GLU A 344 -17.81 -8.34 39.25
N SER A 345 -18.92 -8.49 39.96
CA SER A 345 -19.50 -9.78 40.25
C SER A 345 -19.90 -10.47 38.95
N ILE A 346 -19.38 -11.67 38.73
CA ILE A 346 -19.92 -12.62 37.74
C ILE A 346 -21.38 -12.90 38.14
N ASN A 347 -22.35 -12.27 37.47
CA ASN A 347 -23.77 -12.66 37.41
C ASN A 347 -24.57 -11.83 36.38
N ASP A 348 -25.22 -12.54 35.45
CA ASP A 348 -26.35 -12.16 34.59
C ASP A 348 -26.20 -11.01 33.55
N PRO A 349 -26.20 -11.30 32.23
CA PRO A 349 -25.99 -10.30 31.17
C PRO A 349 -27.29 -9.60 30.73
N TYR A 350 -27.85 -8.74 31.58
CA TYR A 350 -28.80 -7.71 31.14
C TYR A 350 -28.61 -6.40 31.91
N ASN A 351 -28.60 -5.28 31.18
CA ASN A 351 -28.75 -3.91 31.68
C ASN A 351 -27.52 -3.21 32.32
N GLN A 352 -26.45 -3.02 31.55
CA GLN A 352 -25.58 -1.83 31.69
C GLN A 352 -25.34 -1.15 30.35
N ASP A 353 -26.37 -0.45 29.87
CA ASP A 353 -26.22 0.60 28.89
C ASP A 353 -27.05 1.81 29.35
N LYS A 354 -26.50 3.03 29.19
CA LYS A 354 -26.95 4.32 29.80
C LYS A 354 -26.55 4.55 31.26
N ARG A 355 -25.36 5.14 31.48
CA ARG A 355 -25.12 6.01 32.66
C ARG A 355 -24.04 7.10 32.52
N TYR A 356 -24.00 7.79 31.37
CA TYR A 356 -23.39 9.13 31.27
C TYR A 356 -24.19 10.04 30.34
N ASP A 357 -25.41 10.38 30.77
CA ASP A 357 -26.05 11.62 30.34
C ASP A 357 -27.01 12.13 31.43
N THR A 358 -27.26 13.44 31.47
CA THR A 358 -27.93 14.28 32.50
C THR A 358 -27.07 14.82 33.65
N ASN A 359 -26.53 16.03 33.45
CA ASN A 359 -26.87 17.21 34.27
C ASN A 359 -26.11 18.47 33.83
N ASN A 360 -26.67 19.20 32.86
CA ASN A 360 -26.59 20.67 32.88
C ASN A 360 -27.64 21.30 31.96
N ALA A 361 -28.67 21.90 32.57
CA ALA A 361 -29.63 22.76 31.90
C ALA A 361 -29.95 23.96 32.80
N TYR A 362 -30.14 25.12 32.17
CA TYR A 362 -30.48 26.46 32.68
C TYR A 362 -29.31 27.44 32.92
N ASN A 363 -28.85 28.11 31.85
CA ASN A 363 -29.53 29.34 31.43
C ASN A 363 -29.14 29.83 30.01
N ASN A 364 -30.15 30.41 29.34
CA ASN A 364 -30.18 31.01 28.00
C ASN A 364 -29.67 32.50 28.06
N PRO A 365 -29.71 33.36 27.01
CA PRO A 365 -30.17 33.17 25.61
C PRO A 365 -29.29 33.80 24.48
N TYR A 366 -29.56 33.45 23.21
CA TYR A 366 -29.86 34.39 22.11
C TYR A 366 -30.34 33.64 20.83
N ASP A 367 -31.20 34.29 20.03
CA ASP A 367 -31.94 33.78 18.84
C ASP A 367 -31.07 33.05 17.78
N ALA A 368 -31.48 31.97 17.08
CA ALA A 368 -32.73 31.53 16.45
C ALA A 368 -32.87 31.87 14.94
N ASN A 369 -32.95 30.83 14.08
CA ASN A 369 -33.89 30.75 12.93
C ASN A 369 -33.89 29.39 12.17
N ARG A 370 -34.80 28.49 12.61
CA ARG A 370 -35.92 27.85 11.87
C ARG A 370 -35.80 27.36 10.39
N TYR A 371 -36.43 26.19 10.17
CA TYR A 371 -36.90 25.55 8.90
C TYR A 371 -35.82 24.84 8.03
N THR A 372 -36.06 23.68 7.38
CA THR A 372 -37.23 22.76 7.30
C THR A 372 -36.76 21.35 6.92
N THR A 373 -37.39 20.29 7.44
CA THR A 373 -37.30 18.92 6.88
C THR A 373 -38.30 18.72 5.74
N PRO A 374 -38.00 17.79 4.81
CA PRO A 374 -39.00 16.80 4.42
C PRO A 374 -38.47 15.36 4.45
N GLN A 375 -39.30 14.42 4.91
CA GLN A 375 -39.14 12.99 4.65
C GLN A 375 -39.44 12.71 3.16
N TYR A 376 -38.89 11.62 2.58
CA TYR A 376 -39.73 10.49 2.13
C TYR A 376 -38.90 9.26 1.68
N ASN A 377 -39.35 8.10 2.18
CA ASN A 377 -39.26 6.72 1.68
C ASN A 377 -37.98 6.11 1.07
N ALA A 378 -37.57 5.01 1.71
CA ALA A 378 -36.83 3.92 1.08
C ALA A 378 -37.74 3.04 0.19
N TYR A 379 -37.15 2.36 -0.79
CA TYR A 379 -37.72 1.20 -1.47
C TYR A 379 -36.65 0.09 -1.54
N ASN A 380 -37.10 -1.16 -1.43
CA ASN A 380 -36.24 -2.34 -1.28
C ASN A 380 -35.51 -2.74 -2.56
N ASP A 381 -34.35 -3.38 -2.41
CA ASP A 381 -33.77 -4.29 -3.40
C ASP A 381 -33.58 -5.68 -2.72
N PRO A 382 -33.98 -6.83 -3.32
CA PRO A 382 -34.09 -8.10 -2.60
C PRO A 382 -33.06 -9.18 -3.01
N TYR A 383 -33.14 -10.32 -2.30
CA TYR A 383 -32.46 -11.61 -2.56
C TYR A 383 -31.01 -11.78 -2.10
N SER A 384 -30.89 -12.07 -0.80
CA SER A 384 -30.04 -13.19 -0.35
C SER A 384 -30.71 -14.53 -0.70
N ASN A 385 -29.92 -15.54 -1.09
CA ASN A 385 -30.05 -16.89 -0.53
C ASN A 385 -28.85 -17.79 -0.86
N ASP A 386 -28.40 -18.54 0.15
CA ASP A 386 -27.32 -19.51 0.07
C ASP A 386 -27.66 -20.75 -0.76
N ARG A 387 -26.61 -21.50 -1.19
CA ARG A 387 -26.62 -22.97 -1.08
C ARG A 387 -25.23 -23.61 -1.17
N PHE A 388 -24.97 -24.52 -0.22
CA PHE A 388 -23.84 -25.42 -0.15
C PHE A 388 -23.77 -26.42 -1.33
N GLY A 389 -22.56 -26.91 -1.62
CA GLY A 389 -22.34 -28.09 -2.48
C GLY A 389 -20.86 -28.44 -2.62
N GLY A 390 -20.32 -29.25 -1.71
CA GLY A 390 -18.90 -29.64 -1.70
C GLY A 390 -18.62 -31.01 -2.33
N PHE A 391 -17.39 -31.15 -2.86
CA PHE A 391 -16.64 -32.40 -3.08
C PHE A 391 -15.16 -32.02 -2.86
N GLY A 392 -14.28 -32.79 -2.23
CA GLY A 392 -14.27 -34.25 -2.07
C GLY A 392 -13.07 -34.81 -2.84
N GLY A 393 -11.87 -34.81 -2.23
CA GLY A 393 -10.62 -35.20 -2.89
C GLY A 393 -9.59 -35.71 -1.90
N SER A 394 -9.28 -37.00 -1.95
CA SER A 394 -8.49 -37.71 -0.94
C SER A 394 -6.98 -37.67 -1.19
N ARG A 395 -6.25 -37.95 -0.12
CA ARG A 395 -4.82 -38.28 -0.01
C ARG A 395 -4.27 -39.04 -1.23
N TYR A 396 -3.06 -38.66 -1.65
CA TYR A 396 -2.04 -39.64 -2.01
C TYR A 396 -0.77 -39.40 -1.21
N ASP A 397 -0.37 -40.45 -0.51
CA ASP A 397 0.88 -40.56 0.22
C ASP A 397 1.90 -41.24 -0.70
N SER A 398 3.14 -40.74 -0.78
CA SER A 398 4.36 -41.54 -0.93
C SER A 398 5.61 -40.69 -1.23
N ASN A 399 6.52 -40.71 -0.26
CA ASN A 399 7.97 -40.70 -0.39
C ASN A 399 8.57 -40.75 -1.81
N ARG A 400 9.44 -39.78 -2.13
CA ARG A 400 10.76 -40.08 -2.73
C ARG A 400 11.78 -38.98 -2.44
N ALA A 401 12.86 -39.37 -1.77
CA ALA A 401 13.99 -38.52 -1.48
C ALA A 401 14.87 -38.31 -2.71
N PHE A 402 15.37 -37.08 -2.89
CA PHE A 402 16.59 -36.80 -3.62
C PHE A 402 17.38 -35.76 -2.82
N GLY A 403 18.48 -36.19 -2.20
CA GLY A 403 19.45 -35.29 -1.59
C GLY A 403 20.47 -34.82 -2.62
N TYR A 404 21.08 -33.68 -2.36
CA TYR A 404 22.41 -33.33 -2.86
C TYR A 404 23.18 -32.61 -1.76
N ASP A 405 24.47 -32.94 -1.64
CA ASP A 405 25.25 -32.74 -0.43
C ASP A 405 25.80 -31.33 -0.20
N ASP A 406 25.94 -31.03 1.09
CA ASP A 406 26.81 -30.00 1.66
C ASP A 406 28.29 -30.42 1.55
N PRO A 407 29.15 -29.63 0.88
CA PRO A 407 30.59 -29.85 0.89
C PRO A 407 31.29 -28.91 1.89
N PHE A 408 31.67 -29.40 3.06
CA PHE A 408 33.08 -29.35 3.53
C PHE A 408 33.30 -30.19 4.80
N ARG A 409 33.94 -31.36 4.65
CA ARG A 409 34.38 -32.22 5.75
C ARG A 409 35.80 -32.72 5.54
N THR A 410 36.71 -32.39 6.46
CA THR A 410 38.04 -32.99 6.67
C THR A 410 38.63 -32.39 7.96
N THR A 411 39.26 -33.10 8.91
CA THR A 411 39.64 -34.53 8.99
C THR A 411 39.92 -34.95 10.46
N THR A 412 39.53 -36.17 10.86
CA THR A 412 40.21 -37.19 11.74
C THR A 412 41.11 -36.76 12.93
N ARG A 413 41.25 -37.55 14.03
CA ARG A 413 41.28 -39.02 14.15
C ARG A 413 40.98 -39.54 15.57
N SER A 414 40.52 -40.79 15.65
CA SER A 414 40.07 -41.54 16.85
C SER A 414 41.16 -42.33 17.59
N THR A 415 40.96 -42.49 18.92
CA THR A 415 41.30 -43.64 19.81
C THR A 415 40.67 -43.38 21.20
N THR A 416 40.01 -44.28 21.95
CA THR A 416 39.46 -45.64 21.72
C THR A 416 38.44 -46.03 22.84
N THR A 417 37.63 -47.09 22.64
CA THR A 417 36.99 -48.06 23.60
C THR A 417 36.84 -47.76 25.12
N THR A 418 35.77 -48.10 25.87
CA THR A 418 34.51 -48.87 25.62
C THR A 418 33.51 -48.70 26.79
N THR A 419 32.21 -48.64 26.49
CA THR A 419 31.02 -49.04 27.29
C THR A 419 31.05 -49.13 28.84
N THR A 420 30.16 -48.38 29.52
CA THR A 420 28.99 -48.95 30.27
C THR A 420 27.89 -47.93 30.62
N THR A 421 26.65 -48.32 30.32
CA THR A 421 25.33 -47.98 30.90
C THR A 421 25.11 -46.77 31.85
N ARG A 422 24.30 -45.82 31.34
CA ARG A 422 23.31 -44.93 32.00
C ARG A 422 22.96 -45.19 33.49
N ARG A 423 22.99 -44.11 34.30
CA ARG A 423 21.81 -43.48 34.94
C ARG A 423 22.07 -41.97 35.21
N PRO A 424 21.04 -41.12 35.40
CA PRO A 424 21.14 -39.66 35.29
C PRO A 424 21.29 -38.92 36.65
N PHE A 425 21.32 -37.58 36.56
CA PHE A 425 21.38 -36.52 37.59
C PHE A 425 22.75 -35.86 37.85
N GLY A 426 22.83 -34.60 37.40
CA GLY A 426 23.81 -33.56 37.74
C GLY A 426 23.20 -32.24 37.23
N PHE A 427 22.72 -31.36 38.11
CA PHE A 427 23.49 -30.22 38.64
C PHE A 427 24.14 -29.38 37.54
N TYR A 428 23.57 -28.20 37.30
CA TYR A 428 24.26 -27.08 36.65
C TYR A 428 24.41 -25.95 37.66
N ASP A 429 25.66 -25.63 37.98
CA ASP A 429 26.01 -24.51 38.84
C ASP A 429 25.69 -23.16 38.19
N ASN A 430 25.36 -22.17 39.03
CA ASN A 430 24.99 -20.82 38.64
C ASN A 430 26.25 -19.92 38.52
N PRO A 431 26.66 -19.45 37.32
CA PRO A 431 28.01 -18.91 37.15
C PRO A 431 28.20 -17.42 37.49
N PHE A 432 27.16 -16.68 37.91
CA PHE A 432 27.26 -15.23 38.16
C PHE A 432 26.52 -14.75 39.42
N GLY A 433 27.13 -15.00 40.58
CA GLY A 433 26.90 -14.22 41.81
C GLY A 433 28.12 -13.34 42.13
N PRO A 434 27.95 -12.12 42.69
CA PRO A 434 29.08 -11.29 43.07
C PRO A 434 29.87 -11.91 44.24
N ARG A 435 31.19 -12.04 44.08
CA ARG A 435 32.08 -12.49 45.16
C ARG A 435 32.23 -11.40 46.23
N ASN A 436 31.47 -11.50 47.31
CA ASN A 436 31.85 -10.89 48.58
C ASN A 436 32.75 -11.86 49.35
N GLU A 437 34.05 -11.56 49.42
CA GLU A 437 34.91 -12.19 50.42
C GLU A 437 34.62 -11.62 51.81
N ASN A 438 34.55 -12.52 52.79
CA ASN A 438 34.27 -12.34 54.23
C ASN A 438 32.81 -12.48 54.67
N GLN A 439 32.40 -13.72 54.96
CA GLN A 439 31.93 -14.02 56.32
C GLN A 439 32.06 -15.50 56.71
N THR A 440 32.17 -15.71 58.01
CA THR A 440 32.39 -16.99 58.69
C THR A 440 31.18 -17.92 58.60
N ARG A 441 31.44 -19.24 58.73
CA ARG A 441 30.41 -20.25 58.99
C ARG A 441 29.46 -19.80 60.09
N ASP A 442 28.17 -19.72 59.77
CA ASP A 442 27.11 -20.12 60.68
C ASP A 442 26.00 -20.84 59.90
N SER A 443 25.39 -21.83 60.53
CA SER A 443 24.53 -22.82 59.87
C SER A 443 23.05 -22.59 60.17
N ASN A 444 22.34 -21.97 59.23
CA ASN A 444 20.93 -22.19 58.91
C ASN A 444 20.49 -21.16 57.87
N ASP A 445 20.72 -21.46 56.59
CA ASP A 445 20.20 -20.66 55.49
C ASP A 445 19.20 -21.49 54.69
N THR A 446 17.92 -21.30 55.00
CA THR A 446 16.85 -21.73 54.11
C THR A 446 16.98 -20.91 52.83
N GLN A 447 17.48 -21.52 51.75
CA GLN A 447 17.57 -20.86 50.45
C GLN A 447 16.21 -20.22 50.11
N VAL A 448 16.16 -18.89 50.16
CA VAL A 448 14.98 -18.12 49.79
C VAL A 448 14.88 -18.24 48.28
N TYR A 449 14.08 -19.19 47.80
CA TYR A 449 13.80 -19.35 46.39
C TYR A 449 13.25 -18.04 45.84
N GLU A 450 13.99 -17.43 44.92
CA GLU A 450 13.67 -16.12 44.41
C GLU A 450 12.31 -16.15 43.67
N ARG A 451 11.35 -15.37 44.16
CA ARG A 451 10.02 -15.28 43.55
C ARG A 451 10.14 -14.49 42.24
N PHE A 452 9.69 -15.12 41.15
CA PHE A 452 9.48 -14.46 39.86
C PHE A 452 8.31 -13.46 39.99
N GLU A 453 8.53 -12.25 39.47
CA GLU A 453 7.55 -11.16 39.43
C GLU A 453 7.27 -10.81 37.96
N LEU A 454 5.99 -10.79 37.58
CA LEU A 454 5.57 -10.65 36.18
C LEU A 454 5.75 -9.22 35.67
N PHE A 455 5.40 -8.23 36.49
CA PHE A 455 5.38 -6.81 36.13
C PHE A 455 6.54 -6.02 36.75
N GLU A 456 7.72 -6.63 36.79
CA GLU A 456 8.99 -6.01 37.22
C GLU A 456 10.12 -6.40 36.26
N SER A 457 11.02 -5.45 35.99
CA SER A 457 12.12 -5.62 35.04
C SER A 457 13.50 -5.21 35.59
N GLU A 458 13.55 -4.56 36.76
CA GLU A 458 14.76 -4.01 37.40
C GLU A 458 15.84 -5.08 37.70
N ARG A 459 15.46 -6.35 37.86
CA ARG A 459 16.39 -7.48 38.03
C ARG A 459 17.13 -7.90 36.75
N TYR A 460 16.64 -7.54 35.57
CA TYR A 460 17.18 -8.03 34.29
C TYR A 460 18.13 -7.04 33.57
N GLY A 461 18.22 -5.80 34.05
CA GLY A 461 19.12 -4.78 33.51
C GLY A 461 18.76 -3.36 33.95
N SER A 462 19.11 -2.37 33.12
CA SER A 462 18.68 -0.97 33.26
C SER A 462 17.46 -0.61 32.38
N LYS A 463 16.95 -1.58 31.60
CA LYS A 463 15.69 -1.44 30.87
C LYS A 463 14.52 -1.78 31.80
N ILE A 464 13.41 -1.08 31.60
CA ILE A 464 12.13 -1.40 32.24
C ILE A 464 11.17 -1.98 31.19
N ASN A 465 9.92 -2.27 31.59
CA ASN A 465 8.85 -2.68 30.66
C ASN A 465 9.17 -3.92 29.78
N LEU A 466 9.89 -4.90 30.34
CA LEU A 466 10.25 -6.13 29.63
C LEU A 466 9.06 -7.11 29.59
N MET A 467 8.68 -7.56 28.39
CA MET A 467 7.49 -8.38 28.06
C MET A 467 6.14 -7.69 28.30
N PHE A 468 6.02 -6.98 29.42
CA PHE A 468 4.84 -6.27 29.90
C PHE A 468 5.29 -4.96 30.54
N GLN A 469 4.39 -3.98 30.67
CA GLN A 469 4.74 -2.76 31.39
C GLN A 469 4.92 -2.98 32.89
N ASP A 470 5.94 -2.33 33.46
CA ASP A 470 6.23 -2.36 34.89
C ASP A 470 5.21 -1.53 35.70
N THR A 471 4.34 -0.77 35.03
CA THR A 471 3.18 -0.08 35.65
C THR A 471 1.90 -0.92 35.64
N ALA A 472 1.84 -2.01 34.86
CA ALA A 472 0.67 -2.87 34.79
C ALA A 472 0.39 -3.59 36.13
N ARG A 473 -0.90 -3.86 36.36
CA ARG A 473 -1.45 -4.50 37.57
C ARG A 473 -2.07 -5.88 37.28
N THR A 474 -2.81 -6.00 36.17
CA THR A 474 -3.39 -7.25 35.65
C THR A 474 -3.71 -7.08 34.15
N PHE A 475 -4.32 -8.09 33.53
CA PHE A 475 -4.88 -8.02 32.19
C PHE A 475 -6.41 -7.95 32.23
N ALA A 476 -7.01 -7.44 31.15
CA ALA A 476 -8.45 -7.56 30.90
C ALA A 476 -8.70 -8.20 29.53
N SER A 477 -9.56 -9.23 29.50
CA SER A 477 -10.05 -9.84 28.27
C SER A 477 -10.71 -8.82 27.35
N ILE A 478 -10.41 -8.95 26.07
CA ILE A 478 -11.07 -8.24 24.98
C ILE A 478 -12.21 -9.13 24.49
N LYS A 479 -13.43 -8.58 24.39
CA LYS A 479 -14.61 -9.35 24.00
C LYS A 479 -14.44 -9.93 22.60
N GLU A 480 -15.05 -11.07 22.33
CA GLU A 480 -14.85 -11.83 21.09
C GLU A 480 -15.16 -11.01 19.82
N GLU A 481 -16.19 -10.16 19.88
CA GLU A 481 -16.56 -9.20 18.83
C GLU A 481 -15.56 -8.03 18.66
N GLU A 482 -14.78 -7.72 19.70
CA GLU A 482 -13.75 -6.69 19.74
C GLU A 482 -12.33 -7.25 19.46
N GLN A 483 -12.15 -8.58 19.34
CA GLN A 483 -10.86 -9.25 19.02
C GLN A 483 -10.43 -9.07 17.55
N ASN A 484 -10.32 -7.82 17.14
CA ASN A 484 -9.76 -7.36 15.87
C ASN A 484 -9.15 -5.96 16.10
N PHE A 485 -8.22 -5.54 15.24
CA PHE A 485 -7.55 -4.25 15.45
C PHE A 485 -8.52 -3.06 15.50
N GLY A 486 -9.65 -3.11 14.78
CA GLY A 486 -10.64 -2.03 14.78
C GLY A 486 -11.40 -1.91 16.09
N GLY A 487 -11.91 -3.04 16.60
CA GLY A 487 -12.63 -3.10 17.89
C GLY A 487 -11.77 -2.66 19.07
N TYR A 488 -10.54 -3.18 19.14
CA TYR A 488 -9.59 -2.82 20.20
C TYR A 488 -9.12 -1.34 20.14
N LEU A 489 -8.91 -0.78 18.95
CA LEU A 489 -8.46 0.62 18.83
C LEU A 489 -9.58 1.65 19.06
N GLY A 490 -10.81 1.32 18.68
CA GLY A 490 -11.93 2.27 18.68
C GLY A 490 -11.56 3.58 17.98
N ASP A 491 -11.82 4.71 18.64
CA ASP A 491 -11.53 6.07 18.16
C ASP A 491 -10.05 6.30 17.78
N ASN A 492 -9.11 5.54 18.36
CA ASN A 492 -7.69 5.66 18.01
C ASN A 492 -7.38 5.21 16.57
N LEU A 493 -8.26 4.42 15.95
CA LEU A 493 -8.16 4.07 14.53
C LEU A 493 -8.30 5.31 13.62
N GLU A 494 -9.17 6.26 13.97
CA GLU A 494 -9.32 7.50 13.20
C GLU A 494 -8.04 8.35 13.24
N ILE A 495 -7.35 8.37 14.38
CA ILE A 495 -6.06 9.05 14.56
C ILE A 495 -4.97 8.39 13.68
N ILE A 496 -4.91 7.06 13.67
CA ILE A 496 -3.96 6.28 12.84
C ILE A 496 -4.25 6.45 11.34
N MET A 497 -5.50 6.61 10.93
CA MET A 497 -5.83 6.97 9.55
C MET A 497 -5.56 8.46 9.28
N GLY A 498 -5.75 9.32 10.27
CA GLY A 498 -5.63 10.76 10.19
C GLY A 498 -4.22 11.28 9.94
N VAL A 499 -3.14 10.53 10.25
CA VAL A 499 -1.78 10.90 9.82
C VAL A 499 -1.58 10.79 8.29
N ARG A 500 -2.50 10.13 7.57
CA ARG A 500 -2.53 10.01 6.10
C ARG A 500 -3.51 11.01 5.46
N MET A 501 -3.84 12.09 6.15
CA MET A 501 -4.66 13.16 5.59
C MET A 501 -3.96 13.82 4.39
N CYS A 502 -4.73 14.12 3.34
CA CYS A 502 -4.21 14.68 2.11
C CYS A 502 -4.97 15.97 1.76
N PRO A 503 -4.31 17.06 1.35
CA PRO A 503 -4.98 18.29 0.91
C PRO A 503 -5.84 18.07 -0.35
N VAL A 504 -5.61 16.97 -1.06
CA VAL A 504 -6.38 16.52 -2.21
C VAL A 504 -7.10 15.24 -1.82
N GLY A 505 -8.44 15.26 -1.79
CA GLY A 505 -9.22 14.09 -1.39
C GLY A 505 -9.30 12.99 -2.46
N ARG A 506 -9.37 13.37 -3.74
CA ARG A 506 -9.61 12.46 -4.87
C ARG A 506 -8.89 12.88 -6.15
N MET A 507 -8.68 11.92 -7.05
CA MET A 507 -8.19 12.13 -8.42
C MET A 507 -9.00 11.28 -9.39
N THR A 508 -9.57 11.88 -10.43
CA THR A 508 -10.33 11.19 -11.48
C THR A 508 -9.47 10.94 -12.71
N LEU A 509 -9.15 9.67 -12.98
CA LEU A 509 -8.46 9.21 -14.19
C LEU A 509 -9.49 8.98 -15.32
N CYS A 510 -9.32 9.69 -16.43
CA CYS A 510 -10.11 9.49 -17.65
C CYS A 510 -9.47 8.45 -18.57
N VAL A 511 -10.26 7.47 -18.97
CA VAL A 511 -9.94 6.37 -19.89
C VAL A 511 -10.97 6.29 -21.01
N THR A 512 -10.63 5.62 -22.12
CA THR A 512 -11.44 5.69 -23.35
C THR A 512 -12.22 4.42 -23.69
N SER A 513 -11.73 3.25 -23.26
CA SER A 513 -12.34 1.96 -23.56
C SER A 513 -12.86 1.22 -22.31
N ASP A 514 -13.70 0.21 -22.52
CA ASP A 514 -14.17 -0.67 -21.42
C ASP A 514 -13.02 -1.47 -20.78
N ALA A 515 -12.03 -1.91 -21.58
CA ALA A 515 -10.86 -2.62 -21.08
C ALA A 515 -9.97 -1.74 -20.19
N GLU A 516 -9.78 -0.47 -20.57
CA GLU A 516 -9.08 0.50 -19.71
C GLU A 516 -9.90 0.87 -18.47
N MET A 517 -11.24 0.94 -18.56
CA MET A 517 -12.10 1.13 -17.38
C MET A 517 -11.95 -0.01 -16.39
N GLU A 518 -11.96 -1.27 -16.84
CA GLU A 518 -11.72 -2.43 -15.98
C GLU A 518 -10.32 -2.37 -15.33
N LYS A 519 -9.28 -2.04 -16.10
CA LYS A 519 -7.91 -1.87 -15.57
C LYS A 519 -7.83 -0.71 -14.56
N CYS A 520 -8.52 0.40 -14.81
CA CYS A 520 -8.60 1.54 -13.89
C CYS A 520 -9.29 1.15 -12.58
N VAL A 521 -10.39 0.39 -12.63
CA VAL A 521 -11.08 -0.10 -11.41
C VAL A 521 -10.18 -1.04 -10.61
N LYS A 522 -9.45 -1.95 -11.26
CA LYS A 522 -8.44 -2.80 -10.59
C LYS A 522 -7.33 -1.96 -9.94
N MET A 523 -6.80 -0.97 -10.66
CA MET A 523 -5.81 -0.04 -10.14
C MET A 523 -6.33 0.74 -8.92
N LYS A 524 -7.56 1.27 -8.99
CA LYS A 524 -8.23 1.97 -7.89
C LYS A 524 -8.32 1.10 -6.64
N THR A 525 -8.75 -0.15 -6.79
CA THR A 525 -8.86 -1.11 -5.68
C THR A 525 -7.49 -1.42 -5.07
N ALA A 526 -6.46 -1.64 -5.90
CA ALA A 526 -5.09 -1.89 -5.45
C ALA A 526 -4.52 -0.71 -4.64
N LEU A 527 -4.63 0.53 -5.17
CA LEU A 527 -4.14 1.73 -4.48
C LEU A 527 -4.90 1.99 -3.17
N LYS A 528 -6.22 1.77 -3.15
CA LYS A 528 -7.03 1.88 -1.92
C LYS A 528 -6.66 0.81 -0.89
N ALA A 529 -6.33 -0.41 -1.31
CA ALA A 529 -5.86 -1.47 -0.42
C ALA A 529 -4.52 -1.15 0.27
N GLN A 530 -3.68 -0.31 -0.34
CA GLN A 530 -2.44 0.21 0.25
C GLN A 530 -2.61 1.55 0.99
N LEU A 531 -3.85 2.03 1.16
CA LEU A 531 -4.18 3.33 1.79
C LEU A 531 -3.53 4.55 1.09
N ILE A 532 -3.19 4.43 -0.20
CA ILE A 532 -2.54 5.50 -0.97
C ILE A 532 -3.56 6.61 -1.28
N LYS A 533 -3.14 7.87 -1.16
CA LYS A 533 -3.92 9.09 -1.37
C LYS A 533 -3.32 9.96 -2.48
N PRO A 534 -4.10 10.83 -3.15
CA PRO A 534 -5.57 10.95 -3.12
C PRO A 534 -6.30 9.67 -3.58
N GLU A 535 -7.59 9.52 -3.23
CA GLU A 535 -8.36 8.35 -3.67
C GLU A 535 -8.66 8.43 -5.18
N MET A 536 -8.32 7.37 -5.91
CA MET A 536 -8.56 7.33 -7.35
C MET A 536 -10.03 7.04 -7.69
N ILE A 537 -10.52 7.72 -8.71
CA ILE A 537 -11.82 7.49 -9.37
C ILE A 537 -11.55 7.28 -10.86
N CYS A 538 -12.39 6.50 -11.52
CA CYS A 538 -12.32 6.23 -12.95
C CYS A 538 -13.48 6.90 -13.67
N TYR A 539 -13.21 7.53 -14.81
CA TYR A 539 -14.22 8.13 -15.69
C TYR A 539 -14.01 7.60 -17.12
N LYS A 540 -15.08 7.14 -17.76
CA LYS A 540 -15.03 6.68 -19.16
C LYS A 540 -15.42 7.82 -20.09
N GLY A 541 -14.44 8.40 -20.77
CA GLY A 541 -14.69 9.26 -21.92
C GLY A 541 -14.99 8.43 -23.17
N HIS A 542 -15.63 9.04 -24.18
CA HIS A 542 -15.83 8.37 -25.48
C HIS A 542 -14.62 8.47 -26.42
N SER A 543 -13.63 9.29 -26.07
CA SER A 543 -12.38 9.47 -26.82
C SER A 543 -11.34 10.24 -26.00
N HIS A 544 -10.10 10.29 -26.50
CA HIS A 544 -9.03 11.10 -25.93
C HIS A 544 -9.38 12.61 -25.95
N ILE A 545 -10.03 13.12 -27.01
CA ILE A 545 -10.50 14.52 -27.06
C ILE A 545 -11.56 14.79 -25.98
N ASN A 546 -12.49 13.86 -25.77
CA ASN A 546 -13.47 13.96 -24.70
C ASN A 546 -12.83 13.89 -23.31
N CYS A 547 -11.78 13.09 -23.12
CA CYS A 547 -10.97 13.14 -21.89
C CYS A 547 -10.31 14.51 -21.68
N MET A 548 -9.74 15.14 -22.71
CA MET A 548 -9.17 16.48 -22.59
C MET A 548 -10.23 17.52 -22.18
N GLN A 549 -11.42 17.46 -22.77
CA GLN A 549 -12.57 18.30 -22.41
C GLN A 549 -13.05 18.06 -20.97
N ALA A 550 -13.14 16.79 -20.55
CA ALA A 550 -13.51 16.41 -19.20
C ALA A 550 -12.50 16.92 -18.16
N ILE A 551 -11.21 16.91 -18.47
CA ILE A 551 -10.16 17.47 -17.60
C ILE A 551 -10.31 18.99 -17.48
N ALA A 552 -10.41 19.68 -18.62
CA ALA A 552 -10.54 21.14 -18.67
C ALA A 552 -11.82 21.67 -17.99
N SER A 553 -12.93 20.92 -18.09
CA SER A 553 -14.21 21.27 -17.44
C SER A 553 -14.32 20.86 -15.96
N GLY A 554 -13.33 20.15 -15.40
CA GLY A 554 -13.35 19.71 -14.01
C GLY A 554 -14.10 18.40 -13.72
N ILE A 555 -14.54 17.69 -14.76
CA ILE A 555 -15.22 16.39 -14.65
C ILE A 555 -14.21 15.25 -14.37
N ALA A 556 -13.05 15.32 -15.04
CA ALA A 556 -11.90 14.47 -14.80
C ALA A 556 -10.71 15.31 -14.30
N ASP A 557 -9.64 14.67 -13.83
CA ASP A 557 -8.44 15.37 -13.34
C ASP A 557 -7.19 15.03 -14.17
N VAL A 558 -7.06 13.77 -14.60
CA VAL A 558 -5.89 13.28 -15.34
C VAL A 558 -6.26 12.32 -16.47
N SER A 559 -5.41 12.20 -17.48
CA SER A 559 -5.44 11.13 -18.48
C SER A 559 -4.04 10.90 -19.04
N VAL A 560 -3.79 9.73 -19.61
CA VAL A 560 -2.51 9.40 -20.27
C VAL A 560 -2.68 9.61 -21.77
N LEU A 561 -1.81 10.40 -22.39
CA LEU A 561 -1.92 10.84 -23.78
C LEU A 561 -0.64 10.55 -24.57
N ASP A 562 -0.80 10.19 -25.86
CA ASP A 562 0.30 10.28 -26.84
C ASP A 562 0.83 11.72 -26.91
N VAL A 563 2.11 11.88 -27.21
CA VAL A 563 2.77 13.20 -27.33
C VAL A 563 2.06 14.18 -28.29
N SER A 564 1.38 13.70 -29.33
CA SER A 564 0.56 14.53 -30.22
C SER A 564 -0.78 14.95 -29.61
N ASP A 565 -1.35 14.11 -28.75
CA ASP A 565 -2.51 14.44 -27.94
C ASP A 565 -2.13 15.39 -26.78
N VAL A 566 -0.91 15.31 -26.23
CA VAL A 566 -0.35 16.31 -25.30
C VAL A 566 -0.25 17.69 -25.97
N TYR A 567 0.22 17.75 -27.22
CA TYR A 567 0.20 18.99 -28.01
C TYR A 567 -1.22 19.55 -28.17
N THR A 568 -2.17 18.69 -28.55
CA THR A 568 -3.58 19.08 -28.77
C THR A 568 -4.24 19.54 -27.47
N GLY A 569 -3.98 18.85 -26.37
CA GLY A 569 -4.44 19.18 -25.02
C GLY A 569 -3.91 20.52 -24.53
N GLY A 570 -2.61 20.78 -24.69
CA GLY A 570 -2.01 22.05 -24.30
C GLY A 570 -2.47 23.23 -25.16
N LEU A 571 -2.67 23.03 -26.47
CA LEU A 571 -3.08 24.10 -27.38
C LEU A 571 -4.56 24.47 -27.24
N ARG A 572 -5.46 23.48 -27.09
CA ARG A 572 -6.92 23.70 -27.10
C ARG A 572 -7.57 23.76 -25.71
N TYR A 573 -6.92 23.18 -24.70
CA TYR A 573 -7.52 22.91 -23.38
C TYR A 573 -6.60 23.30 -22.22
N GLU A 574 -5.50 24.03 -22.50
CA GLU A 574 -4.48 24.48 -21.54
C GLU A 574 -3.90 23.37 -20.64
N LEU A 575 -3.92 22.10 -21.10
CA LEU A 575 -3.42 20.97 -20.33
C LEU A 575 -1.89 20.92 -20.27
N VAL A 576 -1.37 20.40 -19.16
CA VAL A 576 0.08 20.29 -18.89
C VAL A 576 0.47 18.85 -18.54
N PRO A 577 1.49 18.25 -19.20
CA PRO A 577 2.12 17.02 -18.75
C PRO A 577 2.86 17.20 -17.43
N PHE A 578 2.77 16.22 -16.53
CA PHE A 578 3.47 16.24 -15.24
C PHE A 578 4.25 14.95 -14.92
N LEU A 579 3.89 13.83 -15.54
CA LEU A 579 4.63 12.56 -15.55
C LEU A 579 4.75 12.05 -16.99
N SER A 580 5.84 11.36 -17.30
CA SER A 580 6.12 10.82 -18.63
C SER A 580 6.60 9.37 -18.56
N GLU A 581 6.19 8.54 -19.51
CA GLU A 581 6.62 7.14 -19.60
C GLU A 581 8.11 7.03 -19.99
N VAL A 582 8.83 6.07 -19.43
CA VAL A 582 10.22 5.75 -19.83
C VAL A 582 10.31 4.30 -20.28
N TYR A 583 10.84 4.09 -21.49
CA TYR A 583 10.98 2.77 -22.11
C TYR A 583 12.44 2.24 -21.99
N ASN A 584 13.00 1.69 -23.06
CA ASN A 584 14.36 1.11 -23.09
C ASN A 584 15.50 2.14 -23.06
N LEU A 585 15.29 3.39 -23.49
CA LEU A 585 16.35 4.41 -23.63
C LEU A 585 16.77 5.10 -22.32
N GLY A 586 16.11 4.81 -21.19
CA GLY A 586 16.36 5.47 -19.90
C GLY A 586 15.92 6.94 -19.81
N GLN A 587 15.51 7.54 -20.92
CA GLN A 587 14.90 8.87 -21.02
C GLN A 587 13.45 8.76 -21.54
N PRO A 588 12.59 9.77 -21.29
CA PRO A 588 11.20 9.80 -21.74
C PRO A 588 11.08 10.09 -23.25
N GLU A 589 11.74 9.28 -24.07
CA GLU A 589 11.90 9.47 -25.51
C GLU A 589 11.93 8.11 -26.23
N TYR A 590 11.50 8.10 -27.49
CA TYR A 590 11.60 6.94 -28.37
C TYR A 590 11.86 7.35 -29.83
N TYR A 591 12.35 6.41 -30.64
CA TYR A 591 12.49 6.58 -32.08
C TYR A 591 11.26 6.05 -32.83
N VAL A 592 10.79 6.82 -33.82
CA VAL A 592 9.73 6.42 -34.75
C VAL A 592 10.35 5.63 -35.90
N VAL A 593 9.81 4.46 -36.20
CA VAL A 593 10.31 3.58 -37.26
C VAL A 593 9.20 3.13 -38.20
N ALA A 594 9.57 2.84 -39.44
CA ALA A 594 8.76 2.11 -40.40
C ALA A 594 9.23 0.66 -40.44
N ILE A 595 8.34 -0.29 -40.16
CA ILE A 595 8.64 -1.73 -40.04
C ILE A 595 8.03 -2.43 -41.25
N ALA A 596 8.81 -3.24 -41.96
CA ALA A 596 8.34 -4.14 -43.00
C ALA A 596 8.76 -5.58 -42.68
N LYS A 597 8.13 -6.55 -43.34
CA LYS A 597 8.57 -7.96 -43.27
C LYS A 597 9.84 -8.15 -44.10
N GLU A 598 10.74 -9.03 -43.65
CA GLU A 598 11.96 -9.38 -44.40
C GLU A 598 11.62 -10.08 -45.73
N ASP A 599 10.54 -10.86 -45.79
CA ASP A 599 10.09 -11.60 -46.97
C ASP A 599 9.47 -10.72 -48.09
N ASP A 600 9.20 -9.44 -47.83
CA ASP A 600 8.82 -8.45 -48.84
C ASP A 600 9.96 -7.45 -49.11
N PRO A 601 10.92 -7.79 -50.00
CA PRO A 601 11.97 -6.87 -50.43
C PRO A 601 11.46 -5.75 -51.36
N SER A 602 10.19 -5.80 -51.81
CA SER A 602 9.62 -4.80 -52.73
C SER A 602 9.05 -3.55 -52.03
N THR A 603 9.04 -3.55 -50.70
CA THR A 603 8.57 -2.41 -49.89
C THR A 603 9.77 -1.60 -49.40
N GLU A 604 9.84 -0.34 -49.84
CA GLU A 604 10.87 0.64 -49.51
C GLU A 604 10.20 1.95 -49.05
N LEU A 605 10.85 2.70 -48.15
CA LEU A 605 10.26 3.93 -47.57
C LEU A 605 9.96 5.01 -48.60
N THR A 606 10.74 5.06 -49.68
CA THR A 606 10.61 5.99 -50.82
C THR A 606 9.51 5.59 -51.80
N TYR A 607 9.07 4.33 -51.81
CA TYR A 607 8.11 3.78 -52.77
C TYR A 607 6.95 3.04 -52.08
N LEU A 608 6.20 3.78 -51.25
CA LEU A 608 5.00 3.27 -50.56
C LEU A 608 3.69 3.52 -51.34
N LYS A 609 3.76 4.03 -52.57
CA LYS A 609 2.57 4.33 -53.38
C LYS A 609 1.79 3.06 -53.70
N GLY A 610 0.51 3.02 -53.34
CA GLY A 610 -0.38 1.87 -53.53
C GLY A 610 -0.07 0.68 -52.61
N LYS A 611 0.89 0.79 -51.68
CA LYS A 611 1.12 -0.22 -50.65
C LYS A 611 0.03 -0.14 -49.58
N TYR A 612 0.00 -1.17 -48.72
CA TYR A 612 -0.95 -1.28 -47.60
C TYR A 612 -0.27 -0.89 -46.28
N THR A 613 -0.89 -0.03 -45.49
CA THR A 613 -0.21 0.62 -44.34
C THR A 613 -0.95 0.48 -43.02
N CYS A 614 -0.19 0.24 -41.95
CA CYS A 614 -0.71 0.08 -40.59
C CYS A 614 -0.20 1.22 -39.70
N HIS A 615 -1.12 1.93 -39.05
CA HIS A 615 -0.83 3.12 -38.26
C HIS A 615 -1.39 2.96 -36.84
N SER A 616 -0.66 3.41 -35.81
CA SER A 616 -1.16 3.33 -34.42
C SER A 616 -2.43 4.14 -34.14
N GLY A 617 -2.80 5.04 -35.04
CA GLY A 617 -4.03 5.84 -34.98
C GLY A 617 -3.84 7.20 -35.64
N ILE A 618 -4.95 7.77 -36.12
CA ILE A 618 -4.97 9.13 -36.67
C ILE A 618 -4.37 10.10 -35.64
N ASN A 619 -3.63 11.09 -36.14
CA ASN A 619 -2.97 12.11 -35.32
C ASN A 619 -1.90 11.60 -34.32
N THR A 620 -1.65 10.30 -34.15
CA THR A 620 -0.57 9.81 -33.24
C THR A 620 0.83 10.19 -33.76
N ALA A 621 1.79 10.40 -32.87
CA ALA A 621 3.11 10.87 -33.28
C ALA A 621 3.88 9.87 -34.15
N ALA A 622 4.03 8.63 -33.68
CA ALA A 622 4.75 7.58 -34.42
C ALA A 622 3.97 7.06 -35.62
N GLY A 623 2.66 6.85 -35.44
CA GLY A 623 1.82 6.24 -36.46
C GLY A 623 1.41 7.19 -37.58
N TRP A 624 1.33 8.51 -37.32
CA TRP A 624 0.77 9.46 -38.28
C TRP A 624 1.67 10.66 -38.56
N VAL A 625 2.01 11.45 -37.53
CA VAL A 625 2.64 12.76 -37.70
C VAL A 625 4.03 12.65 -38.35
N TYR A 626 4.92 11.80 -37.81
CA TYR A 626 6.27 11.65 -38.38
C TYR A 626 6.28 11.01 -39.77
N PRO A 627 5.58 9.87 -40.03
CA PRO A 627 5.50 9.28 -41.37
C PRO A 627 4.98 10.24 -42.44
N LEU A 628 3.88 10.94 -42.17
CA LEU A 628 3.30 11.87 -43.15
C LEU A 628 4.18 13.12 -43.32
N ALA A 629 4.73 13.68 -42.24
CA ALA A 629 5.66 14.80 -42.34
C ALA A 629 6.90 14.43 -43.17
N TYR A 630 7.43 13.21 -43.01
CA TYR A 630 8.56 12.71 -43.79
C TYR A 630 8.20 12.58 -45.29
N LEU A 631 7.11 11.89 -45.62
CA LEU A 631 6.68 11.68 -47.00
C LEU A 631 6.34 12.99 -47.71
N ILE A 632 5.68 13.93 -47.01
CA ILE A 632 5.34 15.26 -47.53
C ILE A 632 6.58 16.12 -47.76
N SER A 633 7.48 16.21 -46.77
CA SER A 633 8.65 17.09 -46.84
C SER A 633 9.63 16.71 -47.95
N ASN A 634 9.75 15.40 -48.23
CA ASN A 634 10.61 14.89 -49.29
C ASN A 634 9.91 14.83 -50.66
N GLY A 635 8.64 15.25 -50.77
CA GLY A 635 7.91 15.31 -52.03
C GLY A 635 7.42 13.95 -52.57
N TRP A 636 7.50 12.87 -51.79
CA TRP A 636 7.03 11.54 -52.19
C TRP A 636 5.51 11.45 -52.30
N ILE A 637 4.80 12.27 -51.51
CA ILE A 637 3.34 12.38 -51.47
C ILE A 637 2.92 13.83 -51.75
N ARG A 638 1.75 14.04 -52.37
CA ARG A 638 1.25 15.39 -52.63
C ARG A 638 0.70 15.99 -51.33
N PRO A 639 1.13 17.19 -50.89
CA PRO A 639 0.77 17.75 -49.58
C PRO A 639 -0.70 18.11 -49.40
N TYR A 640 -1.41 18.42 -50.50
CA TYR A 640 -2.75 19.04 -50.48
C TYR A 640 -2.89 20.17 -49.43
N GLY A 641 -1.84 20.99 -49.33
CA GLY A 641 -1.68 21.97 -48.25
C GLY A 641 -1.11 21.31 -47.00
N CYS A 642 -1.98 21.10 -46.01
CA CYS A 642 -1.69 20.52 -44.69
C CYS A 642 -2.75 19.46 -44.31
N ASP A 643 -3.47 18.96 -45.32
CA ASP A 643 -4.46 17.89 -45.21
C ASP A 643 -3.77 16.54 -45.40
N SER A 644 -3.14 16.05 -44.32
CA SER A 644 -2.40 14.77 -44.35
C SER A 644 -3.30 13.55 -44.58
N ILE A 645 -4.59 13.62 -44.24
CA ILE A 645 -5.50 12.48 -44.43
C ILE A 645 -5.91 12.34 -45.90
N ARG A 646 -6.18 13.45 -46.59
CA ARG A 646 -6.33 13.42 -48.05
C ARG A 646 -5.07 12.98 -48.76
N ALA A 647 -3.91 13.50 -48.34
CA ALA A 647 -2.62 13.09 -48.89
C ALA A 647 -2.42 11.57 -48.80
N ALA A 648 -2.63 10.99 -47.60
CA ALA A 648 -2.57 9.55 -47.36
C ALA A 648 -3.57 8.77 -48.23
N ALA A 649 -4.85 9.19 -48.24
CA ALA A 649 -5.93 8.47 -48.90
C ALA A 649 -5.80 8.40 -50.43
N GLU A 650 -5.21 9.42 -51.07
CA GLU A 650 -4.92 9.40 -52.50
C GLU A 650 -3.62 8.66 -52.88
N TYR A 651 -2.79 8.27 -51.90
CA TYR A 651 -1.46 7.68 -52.12
C TYR A 651 -1.36 6.20 -51.71
N PHE A 652 -1.94 5.82 -50.57
CA PHE A 652 -2.03 4.43 -50.12
C PHE A 652 -3.29 3.78 -50.66
N SER A 653 -3.24 2.48 -50.99
CA SER A 653 -4.42 1.79 -51.53
C SER A 653 -5.40 1.35 -50.44
N LYS A 654 -4.89 0.83 -49.33
CA LYS A 654 -5.66 0.42 -48.14
C LYS A 654 -4.82 0.66 -46.90
N SER A 655 -5.46 1.04 -45.80
CA SER A 655 -4.78 1.25 -44.52
C SER A 655 -5.65 0.79 -43.35
N CYS A 656 -5.03 0.62 -42.18
CA CYS A 656 -5.73 0.77 -40.92
C CYS A 656 -5.19 2.01 -40.20
N VAL A 657 -6.07 3.01 -40.05
CA VAL A 657 -5.82 4.29 -39.39
C VAL A 657 -6.92 4.52 -38.34
N PRO A 658 -6.81 3.88 -37.16
CA PRO A 658 -7.76 4.03 -36.06
C PRO A 658 -8.15 5.49 -35.80
N GLY A 659 -9.43 5.82 -35.97
CA GLY A 659 -10.02 7.15 -35.83
C GLY A 659 -10.21 7.96 -37.12
N ALA A 660 -9.76 7.49 -38.30
CA ALA A 660 -9.84 8.26 -39.56
C ALA A 660 -11.27 8.59 -40.02
N LEU A 661 -12.26 7.76 -39.65
CA LEU A 661 -13.68 7.97 -39.92
C LEU A 661 -14.40 8.78 -38.82
N SER A 662 -13.71 9.15 -37.73
CA SER A 662 -14.32 9.94 -36.65
C SER A 662 -14.28 11.43 -36.94
N ALA A 663 -15.44 12.07 -36.90
CA ALA A 663 -15.62 13.51 -37.02
C ALA A 663 -14.85 14.33 -35.96
N GLU A 664 -14.41 13.70 -34.85
CA GLU A 664 -13.59 14.36 -33.82
C GLU A 664 -12.14 14.58 -34.26
N TYR A 665 -11.61 13.72 -35.15
CA TYR A 665 -10.22 13.75 -35.61
C TYR A 665 -10.09 14.11 -37.10
N ASN A 666 -11.15 13.90 -37.89
CA ASN A 666 -11.24 14.28 -39.29
C ASN A 666 -12.51 15.12 -39.51
N THR A 667 -12.36 16.43 -39.70
CA THR A 667 -13.46 17.34 -40.03
C THR A 667 -13.71 17.48 -41.54
N GLY A 668 -12.96 16.76 -42.36
CA GLY A 668 -13.06 16.75 -43.82
C GLY A 668 -13.94 15.63 -44.35
N ILE A 669 -13.64 15.18 -45.56
CA ILE A 669 -14.32 14.03 -46.19
C ILE A 669 -13.78 12.75 -45.52
N PRO A 670 -14.64 11.80 -45.11
CA PRO A 670 -14.18 10.48 -44.66
C PRO A 670 -13.66 9.67 -45.85
N TYR A 671 -12.53 8.99 -45.66
CA TYR A 671 -11.88 8.14 -46.66
C TYR A 671 -11.91 6.69 -46.18
N ASP A 672 -12.84 5.89 -46.71
CA ASP A 672 -13.07 4.51 -46.24
C ASP A 672 -11.81 3.63 -46.34
N ASN A 673 -10.99 3.84 -47.39
CA ASN A 673 -9.74 3.11 -47.59
C ASN A 673 -8.70 3.34 -46.50
N MET A 674 -8.87 4.33 -45.62
CA MET A 674 -8.04 4.52 -44.42
C MET A 674 -8.39 3.56 -43.28
N CYS A 675 -9.50 2.83 -43.36
CA CYS A 675 -9.92 1.83 -42.37
C CYS A 675 -10.09 0.42 -42.94
N ASP A 676 -9.95 0.23 -44.26
CA ASP A 676 -10.08 -1.03 -45.02
C ASP A 676 -9.33 -2.25 -44.43
N LEU A 677 -8.26 -2.04 -43.66
CA LEU A 677 -7.48 -3.12 -43.02
C LEU A 677 -7.79 -3.29 -41.52
N CYS A 678 -8.63 -2.45 -40.92
CA CYS A 678 -8.91 -2.53 -39.48
C CYS A 678 -9.79 -3.75 -39.14
N HIS A 679 -9.61 -4.30 -37.94
CA HIS A 679 -10.18 -5.60 -37.55
C HIS A 679 -11.44 -5.47 -36.68
N GLY A 680 -11.65 -4.33 -36.03
CA GLY A 680 -12.84 -4.06 -35.21
C GLY A 680 -14.14 -4.22 -35.99
N SER A 681 -15.23 -4.56 -35.29
CA SER A 681 -16.56 -4.75 -35.89
C SER A 681 -17.62 -3.85 -35.28
N SER A 682 -18.64 -3.50 -36.07
CA SER A 682 -19.72 -2.59 -35.66
C SER A 682 -19.15 -1.28 -35.08
N TYR A 683 -19.56 -0.85 -33.89
CA TYR A 683 -19.09 0.37 -33.24
C TYR A 683 -17.58 0.39 -32.95
N LYS A 684 -16.89 -0.77 -32.95
CA LYS A 684 -15.45 -0.89 -32.72
C LYS A 684 -14.60 -0.65 -33.96
N TYR A 685 -15.18 -0.82 -35.15
CA TYR A 685 -14.46 -0.71 -36.43
C TYR A 685 -13.76 0.65 -36.54
N CYS A 686 -12.42 0.59 -36.67
CA CYS A 686 -11.57 1.76 -36.82
C CYS A 686 -11.71 2.79 -35.66
N ARG A 687 -12.02 2.34 -34.44
CA ARG A 687 -12.02 3.19 -33.24
C ARG A 687 -10.61 3.57 -32.82
N ARG A 688 -10.42 4.79 -32.30
CA ARG A 688 -9.14 5.28 -31.75
C ARG A 688 -9.04 5.03 -30.24
N ASP A 689 -9.30 3.78 -29.86
CA ASP A 689 -9.30 3.27 -28.49
C ASP A 689 -9.04 1.74 -28.52
N ALA A 690 -8.79 1.13 -27.35
CA ALA A 690 -8.45 -0.29 -27.24
C ALA A 690 -9.61 -1.28 -27.55
N SER A 691 -10.72 -0.82 -28.13
CA SER A 691 -11.74 -1.71 -28.72
C SER A 691 -11.44 -2.12 -30.16
N GLU A 692 -10.54 -1.42 -30.85
CA GLU A 692 -9.98 -1.81 -32.15
C GLU A 692 -8.67 -2.59 -31.94
N ASP A 693 -8.63 -3.84 -32.40
CA ASP A 693 -7.48 -4.76 -32.26
C ASP A 693 -6.19 -4.22 -32.90
N TYR A 694 -6.32 -3.34 -33.91
CA TYR A 694 -5.17 -2.73 -34.60
C TYR A 694 -4.84 -1.31 -34.10
N TYR A 695 -5.39 -0.88 -32.96
CA TYR A 695 -5.05 0.39 -32.30
C TYR A 695 -3.70 0.36 -31.57
N GLY A 696 -3.05 1.53 -31.45
CA GLY A 696 -1.79 1.67 -30.72
C GLY A 696 -0.60 1.05 -31.45
N HIS A 697 0.57 1.07 -30.81
CA HIS A 697 1.80 0.56 -31.43
C HIS A 697 1.76 -0.97 -31.63
N THR A 698 1.25 -1.71 -30.63
CA THR A 698 1.12 -3.16 -30.71
C THR A 698 0.10 -3.58 -31.78
N GLY A 699 -1.06 -2.91 -31.86
CA GLY A 699 -2.07 -3.16 -32.89
C GLY A 699 -1.60 -2.82 -34.30
N ALA A 700 -0.85 -1.73 -34.49
CA ALA A 700 -0.25 -1.41 -35.80
C ALA A 700 0.73 -2.48 -36.28
N PHE A 701 1.51 -3.08 -35.37
CA PHE A 701 2.38 -4.21 -35.69
C PHE A 701 1.57 -5.49 -35.95
N ARG A 702 0.50 -5.76 -35.19
CA ARG A 702 -0.43 -6.86 -35.43
C ARG A 702 -1.07 -6.79 -36.83
N CYS A 703 -1.45 -5.59 -37.27
CA CYS A 703 -1.93 -5.31 -38.62
C CYS A 703 -0.90 -5.65 -39.72
N LEU A 704 0.40 -5.44 -39.49
CA LEU A 704 1.46 -5.88 -40.41
C LEU A 704 1.57 -7.41 -40.42
N VAL A 705 1.49 -8.07 -39.26
CA VAL A 705 1.62 -9.52 -39.15
C VAL A 705 0.46 -10.24 -39.84
N GLU A 706 -0.78 -10.03 -39.37
CA GLU A 706 -1.98 -10.78 -39.80
C GLU A 706 -3.00 -9.95 -40.61
N GLY A 707 -2.99 -8.62 -40.50
CA GLY A 707 -3.92 -7.72 -41.19
C GLY A 707 -3.61 -7.44 -42.67
N GLY A 708 -2.59 -8.08 -43.24
CA GLY A 708 -2.21 -7.92 -44.64
C GLY A 708 -1.49 -6.59 -44.97
N GLY A 709 -1.07 -5.82 -43.97
CA GLY A 709 -0.21 -4.65 -44.19
C GLY A 709 1.14 -5.00 -44.82
N HIS A 710 1.73 -4.06 -45.56
CA HIS A 710 3.10 -4.14 -46.07
C HIS A 710 4.09 -3.37 -45.17
N VAL A 711 3.63 -2.29 -44.51
CA VAL A 711 4.44 -1.49 -43.59
C VAL A 711 3.62 -1.06 -42.37
N ALA A 712 4.23 -1.10 -41.19
CA ALA A 712 3.69 -0.53 -39.95
C ALA A 712 4.54 0.64 -39.44
N PHE A 713 3.89 1.70 -38.97
CA PHE A 713 4.55 2.85 -38.34
C PHE A 713 4.36 2.83 -36.83
N ALA A 714 5.46 2.67 -36.07
CA ALA A 714 5.44 2.47 -34.63
C ALA A 714 6.73 2.96 -33.93
N LYS A 715 6.82 2.75 -32.62
CA LYS A 715 8.06 2.93 -31.84
C LYS A 715 9.06 1.81 -32.15
N HIS A 716 10.36 2.11 -32.09
CA HIS A 716 11.46 1.16 -32.33
C HIS A 716 11.45 -0.11 -31.46
N THR A 717 10.79 -0.10 -30.29
CA THR A 717 10.74 -1.26 -29.40
C THR A 717 9.62 -2.25 -29.72
N THR A 718 8.62 -1.87 -30.53
CA THR A 718 7.39 -2.67 -30.72
C THR A 718 7.65 -4.09 -31.20
N VAL A 719 8.53 -4.29 -32.18
CA VAL A 719 8.79 -5.65 -32.71
C VAL A 719 9.37 -6.52 -31.60
N SER A 720 10.45 -6.07 -30.95
CA SER A 720 11.11 -6.77 -29.86
C SER A 720 10.31 -6.86 -28.55
N GLU A 721 9.15 -6.22 -28.44
CA GLU A 721 8.18 -6.43 -27.35
C GLU A 721 7.22 -7.59 -27.64
N ASN A 722 6.96 -7.87 -28.93
CA ASN A 722 5.91 -8.78 -29.36
C ASN A 722 6.45 -10.11 -29.93
N THR A 723 7.64 -10.13 -30.52
CA THR A 723 8.25 -11.33 -31.12
C THR A 723 9.08 -12.16 -30.11
N GLY A 724 9.61 -13.29 -30.58
CA GLY A 724 10.61 -14.07 -29.85
C GLY A 724 10.07 -14.71 -28.56
N GLY A 725 8.79 -15.10 -28.57
CA GLY A 725 8.12 -15.77 -27.46
C GLY A 725 7.71 -14.87 -26.28
N LYS A 726 7.92 -13.55 -26.37
CA LYS A 726 7.52 -12.60 -25.31
C LYS A 726 6.01 -12.42 -25.23
N ARG A 727 5.33 -12.30 -26.38
CA ARG A 727 3.87 -12.35 -26.47
C ARG A 727 3.45 -13.76 -26.89
N ARG A 728 2.50 -14.33 -26.16
CA ARG A 728 2.04 -15.73 -26.32
C ARG A 728 0.76 -15.88 -27.13
N GLU A 729 0.19 -14.78 -27.58
CA GLU A 729 -1.02 -14.74 -28.39
C GLU A 729 -0.78 -15.35 -29.77
N TRP A 730 -1.83 -15.94 -30.35
CA TRP A 730 -1.75 -16.70 -31.61
C TRP A 730 -1.04 -15.92 -32.74
N TRP A 731 -1.38 -14.65 -32.91
CA TRP A 731 -0.86 -13.77 -33.95
C TRP A 731 0.66 -13.50 -33.82
N ALA A 732 1.22 -13.54 -32.61
CA ALA A 732 2.62 -13.22 -32.32
C ALA A 732 3.49 -14.45 -31.97
N ARG A 733 2.87 -15.57 -31.60
CA ARG A 733 3.57 -16.74 -31.02
C ARG A 733 4.70 -17.28 -31.89
N ASN A 734 4.54 -17.23 -33.21
CA ASN A 734 5.44 -17.85 -34.18
C ASN A 734 6.32 -16.83 -34.93
N THR A 735 6.37 -15.57 -34.49
CA THR A 735 7.19 -14.53 -35.14
C THR A 735 8.49 -14.27 -34.38
N LEU A 736 9.58 -14.13 -35.13
CA LEU A 736 10.92 -13.83 -34.64
C LEU A 736 11.25 -12.35 -34.86
N ASN A 737 12.38 -11.89 -34.29
CA ASN A 737 12.88 -10.54 -34.57
C ASN A 737 13.32 -10.40 -36.03
N ASP A 738 13.94 -11.45 -36.57
CA ASP A 738 14.63 -11.39 -37.85
C ASP A 738 13.66 -11.38 -39.04
N ASP A 739 12.42 -11.86 -38.84
CA ASP A 739 11.30 -11.77 -39.81
C ASP A 739 10.93 -10.31 -40.20
N PHE A 740 11.51 -9.29 -39.53
CA PHE A 740 11.19 -7.88 -39.72
C PHE A 740 12.43 -7.00 -39.86
N GLN A 741 12.32 -5.99 -40.71
CA GLN A 741 13.36 -5.00 -40.96
C GLN A 741 12.81 -3.58 -40.84
N LEU A 742 13.70 -2.62 -40.58
CA LEU A 742 13.39 -1.21 -40.56
C LEU A 742 13.62 -0.61 -41.96
N LEU A 743 12.70 0.23 -42.44
CA LEU A 743 12.87 0.97 -43.69
C LEU A 743 13.52 2.33 -43.38
N CYS A 744 14.68 2.61 -44.01
CA CYS A 744 15.53 3.72 -43.64
C CYS A 744 15.34 4.97 -44.52
N PRO A 745 15.58 6.19 -44.02
CA PRO A 745 15.45 7.43 -44.79
C PRO A 745 16.33 7.52 -46.05
N ASP A 746 17.47 6.84 -46.06
CA ASP A 746 18.39 6.77 -47.20
C ASP A 746 17.95 5.79 -48.30
N GLY A 747 16.78 5.16 -48.15
CA GLY A 747 16.25 4.14 -49.06
C GLY A 747 16.74 2.72 -48.77
N THR A 748 17.65 2.53 -47.80
CA THR A 748 18.12 1.21 -47.40
C THR A 748 17.16 0.52 -46.42
N ARG A 749 17.48 -0.72 -46.05
CA ARG A 749 16.78 -1.50 -45.02
C ARG A 749 17.78 -1.91 -43.95
N GLY A 750 17.42 -1.70 -42.69
CA GLY A 750 18.26 -1.92 -41.51
C GLY A 750 17.70 -2.99 -40.56
N GLY A 751 18.54 -3.56 -39.72
CA GLY A 751 18.11 -4.48 -38.67
C GLY A 751 17.40 -3.72 -37.55
N LEU A 752 16.61 -4.44 -36.73
CA LEU A 752 15.87 -3.85 -35.61
C LEU A 752 16.75 -3.12 -34.57
N ARG A 753 18.06 -3.39 -34.54
CA ARG A 753 19.04 -2.73 -33.65
C ARG A 753 19.55 -1.40 -34.21
N ASP A 754 19.39 -1.17 -35.50
CA ASP A 754 19.93 0.00 -36.21
C ASP A 754 18.98 1.22 -36.12
N TYR A 755 17.94 1.15 -35.28
CA TYR A 755 16.95 2.20 -35.06
C TYR A 755 17.54 3.57 -34.69
N HIS A 756 18.79 3.63 -34.22
CA HIS A 756 19.51 4.89 -33.98
C HIS A 756 19.85 5.67 -35.26
N THR A 757 20.12 4.97 -36.37
CA THR A 757 20.44 5.53 -37.69
C THR A 757 19.28 5.36 -38.69
N CYS A 758 18.52 4.28 -38.55
CA CYS A 758 17.36 3.94 -39.37
C CYS A 758 16.05 4.29 -38.63
N ASN A 759 15.68 5.57 -38.61
CA ASN A 759 14.43 6.07 -38.02
C ASN A 759 13.90 7.32 -38.75
N LEU A 760 12.61 7.62 -38.55
CA LEU A 760 11.94 8.80 -39.09
C LEU A 760 12.07 10.04 -38.18
N GLY A 761 12.59 9.86 -36.97
CA GLY A 761 12.77 10.90 -35.97
C GLY A 761 12.72 10.38 -34.53
N LYS A 762 13.14 11.23 -33.60
CA LYS A 762 13.08 10.99 -32.15
C LYS A 762 12.01 11.88 -31.53
N VAL A 763 11.19 11.33 -30.65
CA VAL A 763 10.04 12.03 -30.06
C VAL A 763 9.92 11.73 -28.56
N LYS A 764 9.25 12.60 -27.80
CA LYS A 764 8.92 12.32 -26.40
C LYS A 764 7.95 11.14 -26.28
N ALA A 765 8.05 10.45 -25.15
CA ALA A 765 7.10 9.43 -24.73
C ALA A 765 5.72 10.03 -24.37
N ASN A 766 4.77 9.14 -24.13
CA ASN A 766 3.43 9.50 -23.65
C ASN A 766 3.53 10.17 -22.27
N ALA A 767 2.55 11.00 -21.95
CA ALA A 767 2.53 11.72 -20.68
C ALA A 767 1.17 11.64 -19.98
N ILE A 768 1.21 11.64 -18.65
CA ILE A 768 0.04 11.92 -17.83
C ILE A 768 -0.13 13.44 -17.80
N VAL A 769 -1.28 13.92 -18.25
CA VAL A 769 -1.63 15.34 -18.29
C VAL A 769 -2.67 15.70 -17.24
N THR A 770 -2.71 16.97 -16.85
CA THR A 770 -3.76 17.54 -16.00
C THR A 770 -4.03 19.01 -16.38
N ARG A 771 -4.93 19.69 -15.65
CA ARG A 771 -5.26 21.11 -15.87
C ARG A 771 -4.04 22.01 -15.69
N GLY A 772 -3.84 22.92 -16.63
CA GLY A 772 -2.92 24.04 -16.53
C GLY A 772 -3.65 25.38 -16.65
N GLY A 773 -2.93 26.38 -17.18
CA GLY A 773 -3.48 27.71 -17.42
C GLY A 773 -4.06 28.34 -16.15
N ALA A 774 -5.25 28.93 -16.25
CA ALA A 774 -5.95 29.54 -15.11
C ALA A 774 -6.39 28.54 -14.02
N ALA A 775 -6.44 27.24 -14.34
CA ALA A 775 -6.82 26.17 -13.41
C ALA A 775 -5.62 25.35 -12.89
N TYR A 776 -4.39 25.84 -13.10
CA TYR A 776 -3.17 25.21 -12.58
C TYR A 776 -3.16 25.22 -11.05
N ASN A 777 -2.93 24.05 -10.44
CA ASN A 777 -2.83 23.89 -9.00
C ASN A 777 -1.64 22.99 -8.64
N GLU A 778 -0.58 23.58 -8.10
CA GLU A 778 0.67 22.88 -7.78
C GLU A 778 0.48 21.80 -6.70
N THR A 779 -0.34 22.07 -5.68
CA THR A 779 -0.68 21.10 -4.63
C THR A 779 -1.41 19.87 -5.20
N GLN A 780 -2.30 20.07 -6.18
CA GLN A 780 -2.93 18.97 -6.91
C GLN A 780 -1.91 18.16 -7.72
N ILE A 781 -1.07 18.83 -8.51
CA ILE A 781 -0.05 18.16 -9.34
C ILE A 781 0.93 17.37 -8.46
N ASN A 782 1.40 17.93 -7.36
CA ASN A 782 2.34 17.24 -6.46
C ASN A 782 1.68 16.04 -5.76
N ALA A 783 0.41 16.14 -5.36
CA ALA A 783 -0.34 14.99 -4.85
C ALA A 783 -0.52 13.88 -5.90
N TYR A 784 -0.75 14.23 -7.17
CA TYR A 784 -0.85 13.26 -8.28
C TYR A 784 0.51 12.65 -8.63
N ILE A 785 1.61 13.43 -8.60
CA ILE A 785 2.98 12.93 -8.75
C ILE A 785 3.27 11.87 -7.67
N ASN A 786 2.97 12.19 -6.42
CA ASN A 786 3.17 11.26 -5.31
C ASN A 786 2.33 9.99 -5.53
N LEU A 787 1.02 10.11 -5.78
CA LEU A 787 0.13 8.97 -6.06
C LEU A 787 0.72 7.98 -7.07
N PHE A 788 1.13 8.46 -8.25
CA PHE A 788 1.71 7.60 -9.29
C PHE A 788 3.12 7.09 -8.95
N THR A 789 3.88 7.81 -8.14
CA THR A 789 5.23 7.40 -7.69
C THR A 789 5.15 6.28 -6.65
N TYR A 790 4.26 6.38 -5.66
CA TYR A 790 3.95 5.27 -4.75
C TYR A 790 3.31 4.10 -5.52
N ALA A 791 2.39 4.38 -6.45
CA ALA A 791 1.76 3.35 -7.29
C ALA A 791 2.79 2.51 -8.04
N GLN A 792 3.75 3.13 -8.74
CA GLN A 792 4.77 2.37 -9.49
C GLN A 792 5.75 1.63 -8.58
N GLN A 793 6.00 2.09 -7.36
CA GLN A 793 6.86 1.39 -6.41
C GLN A 793 6.22 0.07 -5.92
N PHE A 794 4.91 0.06 -5.68
CA PHE A 794 4.19 -1.17 -5.32
C PHE A 794 3.82 -2.04 -6.53
N TYR A 795 3.41 -1.41 -7.64
CA TYR A 795 2.71 -2.06 -8.76
C TYR A 795 3.35 -1.85 -10.14
N GLY A 796 4.57 -1.31 -10.22
CA GLY A 796 5.33 -1.16 -11.46
C GLY A 796 5.97 -2.46 -11.97
N ARG A 797 5.75 -3.59 -11.28
CA ARG A 797 6.17 -4.93 -11.73
C ARG A 797 5.48 -5.31 -13.04
N LYS A 798 6.09 -6.23 -13.78
CA LYS A 798 5.60 -6.74 -15.08
C LYS A 798 5.27 -8.23 -15.07
N GLU A 799 5.14 -8.80 -13.88
CA GLU A 799 4.94 -10.22 -13.72
C GLU A 799 3.45 -10.58 -13.86
N GLN A 800 3.18 -11.75 -14.43
CA GLN A 800 1.85 -12.34 -14.44
C GLN A 800 1.58 -12.98 -13.08
N ASP A 801 0.80 -12.30 -12.26
CA ASP A 801 0.24 -12.84 -11.03
C ASP A 801 -1.26 -12.55 -11.02
N ALA A 802 -2.08 -13.59 -10.83
CA ALA A 802 -3.53 -13.46 -10.80
C ALA A 802 -4.04 -12.76 -9.52
N PHE A 803 -3.20 -12.67 -8.48
CA PHE A 803 -3.54 -12.12 -7.17
C PHE A 803 -3.01 -10.70 -6.93
N SER A 804 -2.20 -10.15 -7.84
CA SER A 804 -1.69 -8.78 -7.74
C SER A 804 -1.95 -7.94 -9.00
N PHE A 805 -1.87 -6.63 -8.83
CA PHE A 805 -2.11 -5.65 -9.88
C PHE A 805 -0.78 -5.14 -10.45
N SER A 806 -0.66 -5.09 -11.78
CA SER A 806 0.53 -4.61 -12.48
C SER A 806 0.17 -3.42 -13.39
N MET A 807 0.80 -2.27 -13.18
CA MET A 807 0.51 -1.03 -13.91
C MET A 807 0.93 -1.13 -15.39
N PHE A 808 2.16 -1.58 -15.63
CA PHE A 808 2.78 -1.62 -16.96
C PHE A 808 2.65 -3.00 -17.63
N TYR A 809 1.53 -3.66 -17.38
CA TYR A 809 1.15 -4.92 -18.00
C TYR A 809 -0.35 -4.90 -18.33
N SER A 810 -0.73 -5.53 -19.44
CA SER A 810 -2.11 -5.63 -19.91
C SER A 810 -2.43 -7.09 -20.21
N TYR A 811 -3.60 -7.56 -19.76
CA TYR A 811 -3.99 -8.96 -19.96
C TYR A 811 -4.50 -9.17 -21.40
N PRO A 812 -4.03 -10.23 -22.09
CA PRO A 812 -4.56 -10.63 -23.40
C PRO A 812 -6.08 -10.79 -23.38
N PRO A 813 -6.80 -10.46 -24.47
CA PRO A 813 -6.27 -10.08 -25.80
C PRO A 813 -5.84 -8.60 -25.92
N TYR A 814 -5.88 -7.83 -24.83
CA TYR A 814 -5.55 -6.41 -24.84
C TYR A 814 -4.04 -6.15 -24.65
N HIS A 815 -3.61 -4.96 -25.05
CA HIS A 815 -2.25 -4.45 -24.91
C HIS A 815 -2.27 -2.95 -24.62
N ASP A 816 -1.22 -2.44 -23.98
CA ASP A 816 -0.98 -1.01 -23.81
C ASP A 816 -2.16 -0.23 -23.15
N LEU A 817 -2.92 -0.87 -22.25
CA LEU A 817 -4.09 -0.27 -21.59
C LEU A 817 -3.65 0.77 -20.53
N ILE A 818 -4.11 2.03 -20.65
CA ILE A 818 -3.72 3.19 -19.81
C ILE A 818 -2.24 3.58 -19.97
N PHE A 819 -1.34 2.63 -19.79
CA PHE A 819 0.11 2.76 -19.94
C PHE A 819 0.59 1.75 -20.97
N GLN A 820 1.67 2.07 -21.69
CA GLN A 820 2.32 1.12 -22.58
C GLN A 820 2.88 -0.07 -21.77
N ASP A 821 2.73 -1.29 -22.28
CA ASP A 821 3.31 -2.49 -21.65
C ASP A 821 4.86 -2.43 -21.66
N ALA A 822 5.42 -1.54 -22.49
CA ALA A 822 6.84 -1.19 -22.56
C ALA A 822 7.36 -0.41 -21.34
N THR A 823 6.51 0.36 -20.67
CA THR A 823 6.90 1.35 -19.64
C THR A 823 7.65 0.70 -18.49
N ARG A 824 8.85 1.17 -18.22
CA ARG A 824 9.71 0.69 -17.12
C ARG A 824 9.52 1.49 -15.84
N GLN A 825 9.23 2.77 -15.99
CA GLN A 825 8.97 3.72 -14.90
C GLN A 825 8.27 4.96 -15.46
N LEU A 826 7.62 5.71 -14.57
CA LEU A 826 7.14 7.07 -14.80
C LEU A 826 8.16 8.06 -14.24
N LYS A 827 8.53 9.07 -15.05
CA LYS A 827 9.47 10.13 -14.69
C LYS A 827 8.75 11.47 -14.57
N VAL A 828 9.04 12.23 -13.51
CA VAL A 828 8.48 13.58 -13.29
C VAL A 828 8.94 14.54 -14.39
N VAL A 829 8.00 15.32 -14.92
CA VAL A 829 8.27 16.44 -15.82
C VAL A 829 8.52 17.69 -14.97
N GLU A 830 9.73 18.24 -15.07
CA GLU A 830 10.13 19.46 -14.36
C GLU A 830 9.21 20.65 -14.70
N PRO A 831 8.86 21.54 -13.74
CA PRO A 831 7.94 22.66 -13.97
C PRO A 831 8.21 23.50 -15.23
N LYS A 832 9.49 23.73 -15.55
CA LYS A 832 9.94 24.48 -16.74
C LYS A 832 9.57 23.82 -18.08
N ASP A 833 9.41 22.50 -18.09
CA ASP A 833 9.15 21.68 -19.28
C ASP A 833 7.68 21.23 -19.37
N ARG A 834 6.83 21.60 -18.40
CA ARG A 834 5.39 21.22 -18.35
C ARG A 834 4.52 21.95 -19.39
N ARG A 835 5.01 22.99 -20.05
CA ARG A 835 4.26 23.65 -21.14
C ARG A 835 4.37 22.81 -22.40
N TYR A 836 3.25 22.55 -23.09
CA TYR A 836 3.18 21.55 -24.16
C TYR A 836 4.25 21.71 -25.26
N ASP A 837 4.56 22.93 -25.69
CA ASP A 837 5.53 23.21 -26.75
C ASP A 837 7.00 23.03 -26.30
N HIS A 838 7.26 23.23 -25.00
CA HIS A 838 8.54 22.87 -24.37
C HIS A 838 8.67 21.34 -24.24
N TYR A 839 7.59 20.66 -23.81
CA TYR A 839 7.57 19.20 -23.69
C TYR A 839 7.80 18.52 -25.04
N VAL A 840 6.93 18.74 -26.04
CA VAL A 840 6.99 18.00 -27.32
C VAL A 840 8.21 18.36 -28.17
N GLY A 841 8.77 19.56 -27.99
CA GLY A 841 9.97 20.02 -28.68
C GLY A 841 9.75 20.54 -30.09
N LYS A 842 10.76 21.26 -30.60
CA LYS A 842 10.69 22.03 -31.87
C LYS A 842 10.49 21.15 -33.11
N ASP A 843 11.08 19.96 -33.14
CA ASP A 843 11.01 19.07 -34.29
C ASP A 843 9.62 18.45 -34.45
N PHE A 844 8.99 18.03 -33.34
CA PHE A 844 7.58 17.64 -33.34
C PHE A 844 6.67 18.79 -33.80
N MET A 845 6.89 20.01 -33.29
CA MET A 845 6.13 21.20 -33.70
C MET A 845 6.26 21.50 -35.19
N ARG A 846 7.43 21.24 -35.81
CA ARG A 846 7.63 21.35 -37.26
C ARG A 846 6.85 20.25 -38.00
N ALA A 847 6.99 18.99 -37.59
CA ALA A 847 6.30 17.87 -38.22
C ALA A 847 4.76 18.06 -38.17
N ARG A 848 4.22 18.45 -37.02
CA ARG A 848 2.78 18.68 -36.83
C ARG A 848 2.21 19.73 -37.79
N ARG A 849 2.92 20.84 -38.03
CA ARG A 849 2.52 21.90 -38.99
C ARG A 849 2.46 21.44 -40.45
N ILE A 850 3.20 20.40 -40.81
CA ILE A 850 3.19 19.83 -42.16
C ILE A 850 1.95 18.93 -42.34
N THR A 851 1.51 18.28 -41.26
CA THR A 851 0.44 17.28 -41.30
C THR A 851 -0.95 17.77 -40.87
N ASP A 852 -1.05 18.94 -40.25
CA ASP A 852 -2.29 19.44 -39.64
C ASP A 852 -2.43 20.95 -39.85
N CYS A 853 -3.47 21.36 -40.59
CA CYS A 853 -3.78 22.76 -40.86
C CYS A 853 -4.17 23.57 -39.61
N LEU A 854 -4.59 22.92 -38.53
CA LEU A 854 -4.94 23.58 -37.28
C LEU A 854 -3.71 23.83 -36.39
N ALA A 855 -2.54 23.33 -36.79
CA ALA A 855 -1.30 23.48 -36.04
C ALA A 855 -0.68 24.87 -36.19
N GLY A 856 -0.75 25.68 -35.14
CA GLY A 856 -0.21 27.05 -35.12
C GLY A 856 -1.21 28.15 -35.49
N GLY A 857 -2.49 27.80 -35.70
CA GLY A 857 -3.57 28.77 -35.68
C GLY A 857 -3.65 29.43 -34.31
N SER A 858 -3.34 30.73 -34.22
CA SER A 858 -3.57 31.50 -33.00
C SER A 858 -5.07 31.52 -32.72
N HIS A 859 -5.48 31.18 -31.50
CA HIS A 859 -6.86 31.41 -31.06
C HIS A 859 -7.13 32.92 -31.10
N ILE A 860 -7.77 33.40 -32.16
CA ILE A 860 -8.40 34.72 -32.13
C ILE A 860 -9.59 34.56 -31.20
N THR A 861 -9.41 34.93 -29.94
CA THR A 861 -10.51 35.12 -29.00
C THR A 861 -11.31 36.31 -29.48
N VAL A 862 -12.31 36.05 -30.34
CA VAL A 862 -13.26 37.06 -30.79
C VAL A 862 -14.10 37.47 -29.59
N ASN A 863 -13.58 38.46 -28.87
CA ASN A 863 -14.21 39.00 -27.68
C ASN A 863 -15.60 39.52 -28.08
N SER A 864 -16.65 39.05 -27.40
CA SER A 864 -18.04 39.47 -27.65
C SER A 864 -18.20 41.00 -27.57
N MET A 865 -17.36 41.66 -26.77
CA MET A 865 -17.27 43.12 -26.69
C MET A 865 -16.81 43.79 -28.01
N GLN A 866 -15.96 43.14 -28.81
CA GLN A 866 -15.55 43.65 -30.13
C GLN A 866 -16.65 43.47 -31.18
N ILE A 867 -17.39 42.35 -31.15
CA ILE A 867 -18.58 42.19 -32.01
C ILE A 867 -19.63 43.25 -31.65
N ALA A 868 -19.86 43.50 -30.36
CA ALA A 868 -20.76 44.56 -29.89
C ALA A 868 -20.30 45.96 -30.32
N LEU A 869 -18.99 46.26 -30.27
CA LEU A 869 -18.45 47.53 -30.78
C LEU A 869 -18.65 47.67 -32.29
N ILE A 870 -18.41 46.62 -33.08
CA ILE A 870 -18.60 46.65 -34.54
C ILE A 870 -20.08 46.81 -34.92
N THR A 871 -21.02 46.17 -34.21
CA THR A 871 -22.46 46.34 -34.44
C THR A 871 -22.95 47.72 -34.00
N VAL A 872 -22.47 48.26 -32.87
CA VAL A 872 -22.78 49.64 -32.46
C VAL A 872 -22.21 50.67 -33.45
N PHE A 873 -20.98 50.47 -33.95
CA PHE A 873 -20.35 51.39 -34.90
C PHE A 873 -21.07 51.39 -36.25
N THR A 874 -21.51 50.23 -36.75
CA THR A 874 -22.29 50.13 -37.99
C THR A 874 -23.69 50.72 -37.86
N ILE A 875 -24.36 50.55 -36.71
CA ILE A 875 -25.67 51.19 -36.42
C ILE A 875 -25.53 52.73 -36.33
N LEU A 876 -24.46 53.24 -35.72
CA LEU A 876 -24.18 54.68 -35.65
C LEU A 876 -23.83 55.26 -37.03
N SER A 877 -23.02 54.55 -37.81
CA SER A 877 -22.64 54.94 -39.18
C SER A 877 -23.87 55.00 -40.10
N GLY A 878 -24.76 54.00 -40.02
CA GLY A 878 -26.01 53.98 -40.78
C GLY A 878 -26.96 55.14 -40.42
N ARG A 879 -26.94 55.62 -39.17
CA ARG A 879 -27.72 56.79 -38.74
C ARG A 879 -27.15 58.14 -39.18
N MET A 880 -25.86 58.22 -39.54
CA MET A 880 -25.28 59.44 -40.14
C MET A 880 -25.56 59.56 -41.64
N LEU A 881 -25.90 58.46 -42.33
CA LEU A 881 -26.29 58.45 -43.75
C LEU A 881 -27.81 58.65 -43.97
N LEU A 882 -28.58 58.85 -42.90
CA LEU A 882 -30.04 59.01 -42.90
C LEU A 882 -30.49 60.33 -42.23
N LYS A 883 -29.64 61.36 -42.29
CA LYS A 883 -29.91 62.73 -41.85
C LYS A 883 -29.43 63.76 -42.86
#